data_AF-A0A1U7V1I6-F1
#
_entry.id   AF-A0A1U7V1I6-F1
#
_cell.length_a   1.000
_cell.length_b   1.000
_cell.length_c   1.000
_cell.angle_alpha   90.00
_cell.angle_beta   90.00
_cell.angle_gamma   90.00
#
_symmetry.space_group_name_H-M   'P 1'
#
loop_
_entity.id
_entity.type
_entity.pdbx_description
1 polymer ?
#
loop_
_entity_poly.entity_id
_entity_poly.type
_entity_poly.pdbx_seq_one_letter_code
_entity_poly.pdbx_strand_id
1 'polypeptide(L)'
;MPLSAARAGLCRLSSYLEELEAVELKKFKLYLGTATGLGGATIPWGRMELAGPLDMAHLLTAHFGAEEAWQLALRVFERINRRDLWERGQREDLVRDSPPGGPPSLESQSARPLEVSLGTSRKDPQEAYRDYIRRKFRLMEDRNARLGECVNLSHRYTQLVLVKGHSSPMRAQQKLLDMGQGPGRTAGPQASPIQMETLFEPDEERPEPPHTVVLQGAAGIGKTMLAHKLMLDWADGKLFRGRFDYLFYINCRELNQSAAERSVRDLISGCWPEPGAPITEPLQAPGRLLFIVDGFDELKPSFHDPQGPCCLCWEERRPTELLLGSLIRKRLLPELSLLITTRPTALDKLHRLLEHPRHVEVLGFSEAERREYFHKFFEDAERAGHAFSLVKHNEPLLAMCFVPMVCWVVCTCLKQQLEGGGLLRQTSGTTTAVYTLYLLSLMRPKPGTPPPRPPLNQRGLCSLAADGLWGQKMLFDEEDLRRHGLDGADVSAFLNMNIFQKDIHCKKYYSFIHLSFQEFFAAVYYVLDGGGESGSGPDPSVARLLADYGFSGRSFLALTVRFLFGFLNEETSTCLEKGLCWKVSPHLREELLACIQSKARSEGATLQQGALELLGCLYETQEEGFVRQALSHFQVVVVSDVASQMEHMVASYCVKNCKSILVLHLYGASYSEDEKDEGRGTSGPQTLPGPPLEERNILLDTYSKHLAAALCTNPNLIELALYRNALGSRGVKLLCQGLEHPNCKLQNLRLKRCRVSSLACRDLAAALMANRNLLRMDLSGNSLGLTGMRLLAEGLRHPKCGLQMIQLRKCQLETGACQEIASVLSTSRHLVELDLTGNALEDTGLRLLCQGLRHPVCRLRTLWLKICHLTVGACEDLASTLSVTRSLMELDLSLNDLGDPGVLLLCEGLKHPACKLQTLRLGICRLGSAACEGLSAVLQTNPHLRDLDLSFNDLGDWGLWLLGEGLRHPTCRLQKLWLDSCGLTAKACKDLSSTLGTSQSLTELYLTHNALGDTGVQLLCKRLSHPGCKLRVLWLFGMDLTEMTHRRLAALRARKPHLDIGC
;
A
#
# COMPACT_ATOMS: atom_id res chain seq x y z
N MET A 1 -15.25 -14.97 -43.21
CA MET A 1 -15.43 -13.69 -43.94
C MET A 1 -16.79 -12.98 -43.75
N PRO A 2 -17.91 -13.58 -43.28
CA PRO A 2 -19.16 -12.80 -43.07
C PRO A 2 -19.11 -11.79 -41.92
N LEU A 3 -18.39 -12.11 -40.83
CA LEU A 3 -18.33 -11.30 -39.59
C LEU A 3 -17.64 -9.93 -39.78
N SER A 4 -16.68 -9.80 -40.70
CA SER A 4 -15.97 -8.52 -40.93
C SER A 4 -16.84 -7.48 -41.64
N ALA A 5 -17.75 -7.93 -42.51
CA ALA A 5 -18.65 -7.05 -43.26
C ALA A 5 -19.77 -6.50 -42.36
N ALA A 6 -20.32 -7.34 -41.48
CA ALA A 6 -21.32 -6.92 -40.49
C ALA A 6 -20.75 -5.92 -39.48
N ARG A 7 -19.52 -6.16 -38.98
CA ARG A 7 -18.82 -5.24 -38.06
C ARG A 7 -18.46 -3.91 -38.73
N ALA A 8 -18.00 -3.93 -39.98
CA ALA A 8 -17.76 -2.72 -40.75
C ALA A 8 -19.05 -1.90 -40.98
N GLY A 9 -20.17 -2.56 -41.27
CA GLY A 9 -21.47 -1.91 -41.43
C GLY A 9 -22.00 -1.27 -40.14
N LEU A 10 -21.87 -1.95 -39.00
CA LEU A 10 -22.22 -1.42 -37.69
C LEU A 10 -21.36 -0.19 -37.32
N CYS A 11 -20.03 -0.27 -37.49
CA CYS A 11 -19.12 0.85 -37.23
C CYS A 11 -19.47 2.07 -38.10
N ARG A 12 -19.78 1.84 -39.38
CA ARG A 12 -20.17 2.90 -40.34
C ARG A 12 -21.46 3.58 -39.88
N LEU A 13 -22.50 2.81 -39.61
CA LEU A 13 -23.80 3.35 -39.19
C LEU A 13 -23.71 4.12 -37.87
N SER A 14 -23.00 3.56 -36.87
CA SER A 14 -22.77 4.24 -35.59
C SER A 14 -22.05 5.57 -35.77
N SER A 15 -21.03 5.65 -36.63
CA SER A 15 -20.28 6.88 -36.85
C SER A 15 -21.13 8.01 -37.43
N TYR A 16 -22.06 7.69 -38.33
CA TYR A 16 -22.98 8.67 -38.91
C TYR A 16 -24.07 9.11 -37.93
N LEU A 17 -24.54 8.21 -37.05
CA LEU A 17 -25.54 8.54 -36.03
C LEU A 17 -24.96 9.39 -34.89
N GLU A 18 -23.67 9.24 -34.58
CA GLU A 18 -22.96 10.07 -33.58
C GLU A 18 -22.76 11.51 -34.06
N GLU A 19 -22.78 11.77 -35.37
CA GLU A 19 -22.73 13.13 -35.92
C GLU A 19 -24.06 13.88 -35.75
N LEU A 20 -25.13 13.23 -35.29
CA LEU A 20 -26.41 13.87 -35.01
C LEU A 20 -26.43 14.52 -33.63
N GLU A 21 -26.90 15.77 -33.55
CA GLU A 21 -27.19 16.40 -32.26
C GLU A 21 -28.35 15.68 -31.54
N ALA A 22 -28.47 15.83 -30.22
CA ALA A 22 -29.51 15.15 -29.44
C ALA A 22 -30.94 15.39 -29.97
N VAL A 23 -31.21 16.60 -30.49
CA VAL A 23 -32.49 16.95 -31.12
C VAL A 23 -32.66 16.26 -32.48
N GLU A 24 -31.59 16.13 -33.25
CA GLU A 24 -31.57 15.48 -34.56
C GLU A 24 -31.69 13.96 -34.44
N LEU A 25 -31.03 13.35 -33.45
CA LEU A 25 -31.18 11.94 -33.13
C LEU A 25 -32.61 11.61 -32.67
N LYS A 26 -33.25 12.52 -31.91
CA LYS A 26 -34.67 12.39 -31.55
C LYS A 26 -35.57 12.46 -32.78
N LYS A 27 -35.30 13.37 -33.73
CA LYS A 27 -35.99 13.41 -35.03
C LYS A 27 -35.76 12.13 -35.84
N PHE A 28 -34.52 11.65 -35.90
CA PHE A 28 -34.13 10.42 -36.60
C PHE A 28 -34.93 9.21 -36.08
N LYS A 29 -35.03 9.05 -34.75
CA LYS A 29 -35.87 8.04 -34.09
C LYS A 29 -37.35 8.20 -34.43
N LEU A 30 -37.88 9.42 -34.38
CA LEU A 30 -39.28 9.73 -34.68
C LEU A 30 -39.65 9.37 -36.14
N TYR A 31 -38.77 9.66 -37.09
CA TYR A 31 -38.97 9.30 -38.50
C TYR A 31 -38.88 7.79 -38.74
N LEU A 32 -38.04 7.08 -38.01
CA LEU A 32 -38.03 5.61 -38.02
C LEU A 32 -39.32 5.02 -37.43
N GLY A 33 -39.86 5.60 -36.35
CA GLY A 33 -41.10 5.15 -35.72
C GLY A 33 -42.37 5.46 -36.52
N THR A 34 -42.33 6.44 -37.44
CA THR A 34 -43.47 6.87 -38.28
C THR A 34 -43.43 6.31 -39.71
N ALA A 35 -42.38 5.58 -40.08
CA ALA A 35 -42.23 4.99 -41.41
C ALA A 35 -43.07 3.69 -41.58
N THR A 36 -44.40 3.82 -41.64
CA THR A 36 -45.35 2.71 -41.90
C THR A 36 -45.50 2.34 -43.39
N GLY A 37 -44.49 2.57 -44.23
CA GLY A 37 -44.62 2.52 -45.69
C GLY A 37 -43.80 1.47 -46.46
N LEU A 38 -42.98 0.65 -45.81
CA LEU A 38 -42.18 -0.39 -46.48
C LEU A 38 -42.22 -1.67 -45.63
N GLY A 39 -42.78 -2.74 -46.20
CA GLY A 39 -43.07 -4.00 -45.49
C GLY A 39 -41.84 -4.62 -44.84
N GLY A 40 -41.87 -4.74 -43.51
CA GLY A 40 -40.87 -5.38 -42.66
C GLY A 40 -41.05 -4.94 -41.20
N ALA A 41 -40.96 -5.86 -40.25
CA ALA A 41 -41.31 -5.66 -38.83
C ALA A 41 -40.67 -4.40 -38.19
N THR A 42 -41.48 -3.62 -37.47
CA THR A 42 -41.09 -2.34 -36.86
C THR A 42 -40.40 -2.53 -35.50
N ILE A 43 -39.31 -1.80 -35.26
CA ILE A 43 -38.63 -1.78 -33.95
C ILE A 43 -39.56 -1.12 -32.92
N PRO A 44 -39.86 -1.76 -31.77
CA PRO A 44 -40.73 -1.17 -30.76
C PRO A 44 -40.21 0.17 -30.20
N TRP A 45 -41.08 1.19 -30.15
CA TRP A 45 -40.72 2.56 -29.72
C TRP A 45 -40.02 2.60 -28.36
N GLY A 46 -40.47 1.81 -27.39
CA GLY A 46 -39.87 1.76 -26.05
C GLY A 46 -38.38 1.34 -26.03
N ARG A 47 -37.90 0.62 -27.06
CA ARG A 47 -36.47 0.29 -27.21
C ARG A 47 -35.69 1.39 -27.94
N MET A 48 -36.34 2.15 -28.83
CA MET A 48 -35.70 3.25 -29.58
C MET A 48 -35.61 4.54 -28.76
N GLU A 49 -36.58 4.80 -27.89
CA GLU A 49 -36.69 6.04 -27.12
C GLU A 49 -35.44 6.27 -26.26
N LEU A 50 -35.00 5.24 -25.54
CA LEU A 50 -33.84 5.28 -24.63
C LEU A 50 -32.49 5.01 -25.33
N ALA A 51 -32.48 4.57 -26.59
CA ALA A 51 -31.27 4.14 -27.29
C ALA A 51 -30.34 5.32 -27.69
N GLY A 52 -29.06 5.28 -27.34
CA GLY A 52 -28.07 6.24 -27.87
C GLY A 52 -27.78 6.03 -29.38
N PRO A 53 -26.91 6.82 -30.01
CA PRO A 53 -26.49 6.62 -31.40
C PRO A 53 -25.99 5.21 -31.72
N LEU A 54 -25.18 4.64 -30.82
CA LEU A 54 -24.63 3.29 -30.95
C LEU A 54 -25.70 2.21 -30.74
N ASP A 55 -26.58 2.37 -29.75
CA ASP A 55 -27.69 1.43 -29.51
C ASP A 55 -28.69 1.45 -30.68
N MET A 56 -28.93 2.63 -31.27
CA MET A 56 -29.73 2.77 -32.48
C MET A 56 -29.07 2.08 -33.68
N ALA A 57 -27.76 2.19 -33.85
CA ALA A 57 -27.03 1.46 -34.89
C ALA A 57 -27.15 -0.07 -34.70
N HIS A 58 -27.03 -0.56 -33.46
CA HIS A 58 -27.23 -1.97 -33.13
C HIS A 58 -28.67 -2.43 -33.40
N LEU A 59 -29.67 -1.67 -32.94
CA LEU A 59 -31.08 -1.99 -33.17
C LEU A 59 -31.42 -2.06 -34.66
N LEU A 60 -30.93 -1.11 -35.46
CA LEU A 60 -31.15 -1.10 -36.90
C LEU A 60 -30.45 -2.27 -37.60
N THR A 61 -29.18 -2.52 -37.27
CA THR A 61 -28.37 -3.57 -37.90
C THR A 61 -28.86 -4.97 -37.51
N ALA A 62 -29.31 -5.16 -36.26
CA ALA A 62 -29.85 -6.42 -35.78
C ALA A 62 -31.24 -6.72 -36.36
N HIS A 63 -32.04 -5.70 -36.66
CA HIS A 63 -33.42 -5.86 -37.11
C HIS A 63 -33.57 -5.91 -38.64
N PHE A 64 -32.72 -5.18 -39.39
CA PHE A 64 -32.78 -5.09 -40.85
C PHE A 64 -31.53 -5.62 -41.56
N GLY A 65 -30.46 -5.97 -40.84
CA GLY A 65 -29.17 -6.29 -41.47
C GLY A 65 -28.39 -5.04 -41.89
N ALA A 66 -27.06 -5.15 -42.01
CA ALA A 66 -26.16 -3.99 -42.14
C ALA A 66 -26.38 -3.13 -43.39
N GLU A 67 -26.76 -3.74 -44.51
CA GLU A 67 -26.93 -3.06 -45.79
C GLU A 67 -28.28 -2.34 -45.88
N GLU A 68 -29.36 -2.99 -45.49
CA GLU A 68 -30.70 -2.37 -45.45
C GLU A 68 -30.82 -1.32 -44.34
N ALA A 69 -30.18 -1.55 -43.19
CA ALA A 69 -30.08 -0.56 -42.11
C ALA A 69 -29.35 0.72 -42.56
N TRP A 70 -28.30 0.57 -43.36
CA TRP A 70 -27.55 1.70 -43.93
C TRP A 70 -28.41 2.50 -44.92
N GLN A 71 -29.09 1.82 -45.86
CA GLN A 71 -29.97 2.47 -46.82
C GLN A 71 -31.18 3.16 -46.14
N LEU A 72 -31.71 2.56 -45.07
CA LEU A 72 -32.76 3.17 -44.27
C LEU A 72 -32.24 4.43 -43.55
N ALA A 73 -31.04 4.39 -42.97
CA ALA A 73 -30.43 5.52 -42.30
C ALA A 73 -30.17 6.70 -43.26
N LEU A 74 -29.66 6.43 -44.47
CA LEU A 74 -29.49 7.47 -45.50
C LEU A 74 -30.80 8.19 -45.81
N ARG A 75 -31.89 7.44 -46.06
CA ARG A 75 -33.22 8.02 -46.31
C ARG A 75 -33.73 8.88 -45.15
N VAL A 76 -33.41 8.50 -43.91
CA VAL A 76 -33.79 9.29 -42.73
C VAL A 76 -32.90 10.52 -42.58
N PHE A 77 -31.59 10.45 -42.85
CA PHE A 77 -30.68 11.61 -42.84
C PHE A 77 -31.14 12.71 -43.80
N GLU A 78 -31.57 12.33 -45.00
CA GLU A 78 -32.17 13.25 -45.98
C GLU A 78 -33.43 13.94 -45.41
N ARG A 79 -34.30 13.18 -44.76
CA ARG A 79 -35.57 13.68 -44.19
C ARG A 79 -35.39 14.57 -42.97
N ILE A 80 -34.34 14.40 -42.19
CA ILE A 80 -34.04 15.26 -41.03
C ILE A 80 -33.20 16.50 -41.40
N ASN A 81 -33.06 16.82 -42.69
CA ASN A 81 -32.25 17.92 -43.23
C ASN A 81 -30.73 17.79 -43.03
N ARG A 82 -30.21 16.58 -42.78
CA ARG A 82 -28.76 16.29 -42.77
C ARG A 82 -28.27 15.85 -44.14
N ARG A 83 -28.41 16.75 -45.13
CA ARG A 83 -27.97 16.52 -46.53
C ARG A 83 -26.46 16.26 -46.61
N ASP A 84 -25.68 16.85 -45.71
CA ASP A 84 -24.25 16.63 -45.57
C ASP A 84 -23.90 15.15 -45.28
N LEU A 85 -24.71 14.45 -44.48
CA LEU A 85 -24.54 13.02 -44.20
C LEU A 85 -25.05 12.16 -45.35
N TRP A 86 -26.20 12.50 -45.93
CA TRP A 86 -26.78 11.77 -47.06
C TRP A 86 -25.89 11.80 -48.31
N GLU A 87 -25.43 12.98 -48.74
CA GLU A 87 -24.56 13.14 -49.92
C GLU A 87 -23.19 12.48 -49.72
N ARG A 88 -22.69 12.46 -48.47
CA ARG A 88 -21.45 11.79 -48.10
C ARG A 88 -21.61 10.28 -48.16
N GLY A 89 -22.73 9.76 -47.63
CA GLY A 89 -23.05 8.33 -47.67
C GLY A 89 -23.28 7.80 -49.08
N GLN A 90 -23.96 8.55 -49.96
CA GLN A 90 -24.14 8.15 -51.37
C GLN A 90 -22.82 8.11 -52.15
N ARG A 91 -21.91 9.06 -51.92
CA ARG A 91 -20.58 9.05 -52.54
C ARG A 91 -19.75 7.84 -52.13
N GLU A 92 -19.87 7.41 -50.88
CA GLU A 92 -19.16 6.21 -50.39
C GLU A 92 -19.74 4.90 -50.96
N ASP A 93 -21.02 4.85 -51.34
CA ASP A 93 -21.62 3.67 -51.98
C ASP A 93 -21.25 3.54 -53.47
N LEU A 94 -21.16 4.66 -54.21
CA LEU A 94 -20.76 4.67 -55.65
C LEU A 94 -19.33 4.18 -55.91
N VAL A 95 -18.43 4.26 -54.94
CA VAL A 95 -17.04 3.77 -55.05
C VAL A 95 -16.97 2.24 -54.99
N ARG A 96 -18.02 1.58 -54.50
CA ARG A 96 -18.02 0.12 -54.27
C ARG A 96 -18.53 -0.71 -55.46
N ASP A 97 -19.26 -0.10 -56.39
CA ASP A 97 -19.98 -0.79 -57.49
C ASP A 97 -19.22 -0.85 -58.84
N SER A 98 -17.93 -0.52 -58.89
CA SER A 98 -17.13 -0.64 -60.13
C SER A 98 -16.42 -2.01 -60.23
N PRO A 99 -16.75 -2.89 -61.21
CA PRO A 99 -16.03 -4.15 -61.40
C PRO A 99 -14.73 -3.96 -62.20
N PRO A 100 -13.68 -4.79 -61.99
CA PRO A 100 -12.42 -4.64 -62.71
C PRO A 100 -12.41 -5.46 -64.02
N GLY A 101 -12.30 -4.77 -65.17
CA GLY A 101 -11.74 -5.33 -66.41
C GLY A 101 -12.63 -5.40 -67.65
N GLY A 102 -12.24 -4.71 -68.73
CA GLY A 102 -12.74 -4.86 -70.11
C GLY A 102 -12.17 -3.79 -71.08
N PRO A 103 -11.75 -4.12 -72.32
CA PRO A 103 -10.94 -3.26 -73.19
C PRO A 103 -11.76 -2.27 -74.07
N PRO A 104 -11.12 -1.26 -74.70
CA PRO A 104 -11.83 -0.11 -75.26
C PRO A 104 -12.20 -0.30 -76.74
N SER A 105 -13.33 0.28 -77.16
CA SER A 105 -13.69 0.44 -78.58
C SER A 105 -14.01 1.89 -78.91
N LEU A 106 -13.34 2.38 -79.97
CA LEU A 106 -13.49 3.69 -80.61
C LEU A 106 -14.80 3.81 -81.40
N GLU A 107 -15.41 4.99 -81.38
CA GLU A 107 -15.78 5.85 -82.54
C GLU A 107 -16.43 7.15 -81.98
N SER A 108 -15.80 8.33 -82.08
CA SER A 108 -15.97 9.36 -83.14
C SER A 108 -17.41 9.93 -83.17
N GLN A 109 -17.72 11.23 -82.98
CA GLN A 109 -17.01 12.46 -83.31
C GLN A 109 -17.70 13.71 -82.70
N SER A 110 -16.89 14.76 -82.46
CA SER A 110 -17.21 16.20 -82.57
C SER A 110 -18.08 16.90 -81.51
N ALA A 111 -17.43 17.52 -80.51
CA ALA A 111 -17.30 18.99 -80.36
C ALA A 111 -16.51 19.34 -79.07
N ARG A 112 -15.46 20.17 -79.18
CA ARG A 112 -14.72 20.80 -78.06
C ARG A 112 -14.86 22.33 -78.21
N PRO A 113 -14.55 23.16 -77.20
CA PRO A 113 -14.66 22.96 -75.75
C PRO A 113 -15.31 24.18 -75.06
N LEU A 114 -15.92 23.98 -73.89
CA LEU A 114 -16.01 25.04 -72.89
C LEU A 114 -15.51 24.47 -71.57
N GLU A 115 -14.36 24.99 -71.15
CA GLU A 115 -13.75 24.75 -69.85
C GLU A 115 -14.73 25.11 -68.74
N VAL A 116 -15.11 24.12 -67.92
CA VAL A 116 -15.46 24.36 -66.53
C VAL A 116 -14.73 23.31 -65.71
N SER A 117 -13.65 23.76 -65.09
CA SER A 117 -12.84 23.03 -64.12
C SER A 117 -13.70 22.68 -62.90
N LEU A 118 -14.14 21.42 -62.80
CA LEU A 118 -14.61 20.85 -61.53
C LEU A 118 -13.57 19.86 -61.04
N GLY A 119 -12.63 20.39 -60.24
CA GLY A 119 -11.64 19.60 -59.53
C GLY A 119 -12.32 18.66 -58.54
N THR A 120 -12.22 17.36 -58.79
CA THR A 120 -12.40 16.33 -57.78
C THR A 120 -11.24 16.45 -56.79
N SER A 121 -11.51 17.06 -55.63
CA SER A 121 -10.56 17.04 -54.50
C SER A 121 -10.39 15.59 -54.03
N ARG A 122 -9.27 14.97 -54.40
CA ARG A 122 -8.80 13.71 -53.79
C ARG A 122 -8.67 13.97 -52.29
N LYS A 123 -9.40 13.23 -51.45
CA LYS A 123 -9.20 13.26 -50.00
C LYS A 123 -7.72 13.00 -49.69
N ASP A 124 -7.15 13.77 -48.78
CA ASP A 124 -5.79 13.58 -48.27
C ASP A 124 -5.61 12.12 -47.78
N PRO A 125 -4.63 11.35 -48.31
CA PRO A 125 -4.36 9.98 -47.89
C PRO A 125 -4.13 9.83 -46.38
N GLN A 126 -3.61 10.87 -45.72
CA GLN A 126 -3.41 10.87 -44.27
C GLN A 126 -4.74 10.90 -43.51
N GLU A 127 -5.68 11.73 -43.94
CA GLU A 127 -6.99 11.85 -43.30
C GLU A 127 -7.84 10.60 -43.55
N ALA A 128 -7.76 10.01 -44.75
CA ALA A 128 -8.40 8.73 -45.05
C ALA A 128 -7.89 7.59 -44.16
N TYR A 129 -6.60 7.57 -43.84
CA TYR A 129 -6.03 6.60 -42.90
C TYR A 129 -6.49 6.85 -41.46
N ARG A 130 -6.53 8.11 -41.00
CA ARG A 130 -7.06 8.47 -39.68
C ARG A 130 -8.53 8.06 -39.53
N ASP A 131 -9.36 8.27 -40.56
CA ASP A 131 -10.75 7.81 -40.61
C ASP A 131 -10.84 6.29 -40.38
N TYR A 132 -9.97 5.51 -41.04
CA TYR A 132 -9.91 4.06 -40.84
C TYR A 132 -9.51 3.67 -39.42
N ILE A 133 -8.48 4.29 -38.86
CA ILE A 133 -8.03 4.03 -37.49
C ILE A 133 -9.13 4.35 -36.48
N ARG A 134 -9.85 5.47 -36.65
CA ARG A 134 -11.04 5.77 -35.84
C ARG A 134 -12.07 4.65 -35.93
N ARG A 135 -12.44 4.19 -37.13
CA ARG A 135 -13.41 3.10 -37.31
C ARG A 135 -12.94 1.77 -36.69
N LYS A 136 -11.63 1.47 -36.75
CA LYS A 136 -11.04 0.22 -36.25
C LYS A 136 -10.96 0.15 -34.73
N PHE A 137 -10.55 1.23 -34.07
CA PHE A 137 -10.28 1.24 -32.62
C PHE A 137 -11.37 1.93 -31.76
N ARG A 138 -12.39 2.56 -32.37
CA ARG A 138 -13.50 3.21 -31.63
C ARG A 138 -14.36 2.22 -30.84
N LEU A 139 -14.59 1.02 -31.38
CA LEU A 139 -15.41 -0.01 -30.76
C LEU A 139 -14.54 -1.15 -30.21
N MET A 140 -14.78 -1.49 -28.95
CA MET A 140 -14.18 -2.63 -28.26
C MET A 140 -15.29 -3.63 -27.88
N GLU A 141 -15.00 -4.93 -28.03
CA GLU A 141 -15.86 -5.99 -27.51
C GLU A 141 -15.62 -6.15 -26.00
N ASP A 142 -16.66 -6.01 -25.17
CA ASP A 142 -16.56 -6.34 -23.74
C ASP A 142 -16.34 -7.85 -23.59
N ARG A 143 -15.53 -8.30 -22.63
CA ARG A 143 -15.14 -9.72 -22.51
C ARG A 143 -16.31 -10.64 -22.17
N ASN A 144 -17.44 -10.07 -21.75
CA ASN A 144 -18.71 -10.77 -21.51
C ASN A 144 -19.82 -10.44 -22.53
N ALA A 145 -19.53 -9.63 -23.55
CA ALA A 145 -20.48 -9.20 -24.58
C ALA A 145 -21.07 -10.39 -25.35
N ARG A 146 -22.35 -10.30 -25.75
CA ARG A 146 -22.92 -11.26 -26.71
C ARG A 146 -22.21 -11.14 -28.06
N LEU A 147 -22.31 -12.18 -28.89
CA LEU A 147 -21.84 -12.12 -30.29
C LEU A 147 -22.45 -10.89 -30.98
N GLY A 148 -21.63 -9.88 -31.27
CA GLY A 148 -22.03 -8.63 -31.93
C GLY A 148 -22.25 -7.41 -31.03
N GLU A 149 -22.11 -7.53 -29.70
CA GLU A 149 -22.18 -6.38 -28.77
C GLU A 149 -20.80 -5.70 -28.64
N CYS A 150 -20.74 -4.39 -28.92
CA CYS A 150 -19.53 -3.58 -28.80
C CYS A 150 -19.80 -2.33 -27.97
N VAL A 151 -18.82 -1.91 -27.17
CA VAL A 151 -18.85 -0.65 -26.40
C VAL A 151 -17.88 0.35 -26.98
N ASN A 152 -18.22 1.64 -26.90
CA ASN A 152 -17.32 2.72 -27.29
C ASN A 152 -16.13 2.77 -26.33
N LEU A 153 -14.92 2.63 -26.86
CA LEU A 153 -13.69 2.59 -26.07
C LEU A 153 -13.52 3.87 -25.25
N SER A 154 -13.82 5.05 -25.82
CA SER A 154 -13.67 6.33 -25.12
C SER A 154 -14.64 6.50 -23.95
N HIS A 155 -15.81 5.86 -23.99
CA HIS A 155 -16.78 5.92 -22.88
C HIS A 155 -16.38 5.01 -21.71
N ARG A 156 -15.73 3.87 -22.00
CA ARG A 156 -15.36 2.86 -20.99
C ARG A 156 -13.90 2.93 -20.54
N TYR A 157 -13.04 3.61 -21.29
CA TYR A 157 -11.63 3.78 -20.95
C TYR A 157 -11.47 4.73 -19.75
N THR A 158 -10.72 4.29 -18.76
CA THR A 158 -10.26 5.10 -17.64
C THR A 158 -8.75 5.25 -17.72
N GLN A 159 -8.23 6.44 -17.43
CA GLN A 159 -6.81 6.74 -17.56
C GLN A 159 -5.96 5.83 -16.64
N LEU A 160 -4.80 5.41 -17.13
CA LEU A 160 -3.85 4.61 -16.35
C LEU A 160 -2.73 5.50 -15.83
N VAL A 161 -2.26 5.23 -14.61
CA VAL A 161 -1.10 5.90 -14.02
C VAL A 161 0.18 5.37 -14.67
N LEU A 162 0.99 6.28 -15.21
CA LEU A 162 2.27 5.99 -15.87
C LEU A 162 3.40 6.68 -15.12
N VAL A 163 4.51 5.97 -14.90
CA VAL A 163 5.66 6.48 -14.14
C VAL A 163 6.97 6.12 -14.83
N LYS A 164 7.96 7.02 -14.79
CA LYS A 164 9.29 6.77 -15.37
C LYS A 164 10.10 5.76 -14.54
N GLY A 165 10.81 4.86 -15.22
CA GLY A 165 11.82 3.99 -14.64
C GLY A 165 11.51 2.49 -14.66
N HIS A 166 12.39 1.73 -14.02
CA HIS A 166 12.31 0.28 -13.86
C HIS A 166 12.07 -0.07 -12.41
N SER A 167 10.96 -0.72 -12.10
CA SER A 167 10.75 -1.32 -10.79
C SER A 167 10.12 -2.69 -10.90
N SER A 168 10.41 -3.53 -9.91
CA SER A 168 9.78 -4.83 -9.80
C SER A 168 8.27 -4.66 -9.50
N PRO A 169 7.40 -5.61 -9.91
CA PRO A 169 5.95 -5.52 -9.69
C PRO A 169 5.54 -5.28 -8.24
N MET A 170 6.26 -5.86 -7.27
CA MET A 170 6.03 -5.62 -5.83
C MET A 170 6.37 -4.18 -5.41
N ARG A 171 7.41 -3.57 -5.98
CA ARG A 171 7.74 -2.16 -5.73
C ARG A 171 6.75 -1.22 -6.41
N ALA A 172 6.15 -1.62 -7.52
CA ALA A 172 5.11 -0.86 -8.23
C ALA A 172 3.81 -0.71 -7.40
N GLN A 173 3.39 -1.78 -6.72
CA GLN A 173 2.27 -1.75 -5.78
C GLN A 173 2.56 -0.86 -4.56
N GLN A 174 3.77 -0.95 -4.00
CA GLN A 174 4.21 -0.07 -2.91
C GLN A 174 4.21 1.41 -3.35
N LYS A 175 4.70 1.71 -4.55
CA LYS A 175 4.71 3.07 -5.13
C LYS A 175 3.33 3.68 -5.33
N LEU A 176 2.33 2.89 -5.70
CA LEU A 176 0.94 3.37 -5.80
C LEU A 176 0.36 3.72 -4.44
N LEU A 177 0.69 2.93 -3.41
CA LEU A 177 0.30 3.21 -2.02
C LEU A 177 1.01 4.48 -1.51
N ASP A 178 2.27 4.69 -1.92
CA ASP A 178 3.06 5.87 -1.58
C ASP A 178 2.56 7.14 -2.33
N MET A 179 2.11 7.04 -3.58
CA MET A 179 1.57 8.16 -4.39
C MET A 179 0.17 8.64 -3.93
N GLY A 180 -0.58 7.80 -3.21
CA GLY A 180 -1.84 8.18 -2.57
C GLY A 180 -1.65 8.94 -1.25
N GLN A 181 -0.41 9.01 -0.74
CA GLN A 181 -0.04 9.77 0.44
C GLN A 181 0.81 10.97 -0.02
N GLY A 182 0.53 12.17 0.49
CA GLY A 182 1.15 13.42 0.03
C GLY A 182 2.69 13.42 0.02
N PRO A 183 3.32 14.38 -0.68
CA PRO A 183 4.75 14.37 -0.99
C PRO A 183 5.59 14.58 0.28
N GLY A 184 5.94 13.50 0.96
CA GLY A 184 6.68 13.60 2.21
C GLY A 184 7.01 12.26 2.85
N ARG A 185 7.74 11.37 2.15
CA ARG A 185 8.55 10.33 2.81
C ARG A 185 9.60 9.64 1.92
N THR A 186 10.77 9.47 2.54
CA THR A 186 11.96 8.68 2.18
C THR A 186 12.76 9.05 0.93
N ALA A 187 14.03 9.38 1.18
CA ALA A 187 15.10 9.60 0.21
C ALA A 187 15.46 8.28 -0.51
N GLY A 188 14.71 7.96 -1.55
CA GLY A 188 15.10 7.12 -2.68
C GLY A 188 14.72 7.84 -3.98
N PRO A 189 15.17 7.39 -5.16
CA PRO A 189 14.86 8.09 -6.41
C PRO A 189 13.34 8.15 -6.60
N GLN A 190 12.77 9.35 -6.41
CA GLN A 190 11.35 9.59 -6.60
C GLN A 190 11.00 9.34 -8.06
N ALA A 191 10.04 8.46 -8.30
CA ALA A 191 9.66 8.09 -9.65
C ALA A 191 8.72 9.17 -10.21
N SER A 192 9.14 9.90 -11.24
CA SER A 192 8.36 11.02 -11.80
C SER A 192 7.16 10.50 -12.60
N PRO A 193 5.92 10.98 -12.36
CA PRO A 193 4.78 10.66 -13.21
C PRO A 193 5.00 11.17 -14.64
N ILE A 194 4.47 10.45 -15.63
CA ILE A 194 4.53 10.84 -17.04
C ILE A 194 3.13 10.75 -17.65
N GLN A 195 2.82 11.63 -18.60
CA GLN A 195 1.54 11.63 -19.31
C GLN A 195 1.70 10.99 -20.69
N MET A 196 0.59 10.56 -21.31
CA MET A 196 0.63 9.91 -22.63
C MET A 196 1.16 10.87 -23.72
N GLU A 197 0.80 12.14 -23.58
CA GLU A 197 1.16 13.25 -24.45
C GLU A 197 2.67 13.50 -24.48
N THR A 198 3.35 13.23 -23.36
CA THR A 198 4.78 13.56 -23.15
C THR A 198 5.72 12.36 -23.30
N LEU A 199 5.20 11.18 -23.67
CA LEU A 199 5.97 9.94 -23.78
C LEU A 199 7.23 10.08 -24.65
N PHE A 200 7.16 10.89 -25.71
CA PHE A 200 8.24 11.09 -26.65
C PHE A 200 8.93 12.46 -26.51
N GLU A 201 8.49 13.33 -25.61
CA GLU A 201 9.05 14.68 -25.42
C GLU A 201 10.34 14.66 -24.59
N PRO A 202 11.28 15.60 -24.78
CA PRO A 202 12.49 15.69 -23.95
C PRO A 202 12.13 15.97 -22.48
N ASP A 203 12.99 15.56 -21.55
CA ASP A 203 12.82 15.79 -20.11
C ASP A 203 14.14 16.15 -19.41
N GLU A 204 14.11 16.45 -18.11
CA GLU A 204 15.30 16.84 -17.35
C GLU A 204 16.41 15.77 -17.35
N GLU A 205 16.06 14.49 -17.50
CA GLU A 205 17.02 13.38 -17.60
C GLU A 205 17.58 13.23 -19.01
N ARG A 206 16.85 13.67 -20.04
CA ARG A 206 17.21 13.53 -21.46
C ARG A 206 16.80 14.78 -22.27
N PRO A 207 17.77 15.63 -22.64
CA PRO A 207 17.49 16.84 -23.44
C PRO A 207 17.07 16.52 -24.88
N GLU A 208 17.33 15.30 -25.38
CA GLU A 208 16.91 14.85 -26.70
C GLU A 208 15.62 14.00 -26.64
N PRO A 209 14.69 14.14 -27.61
CA PRO A 209 13.48 13.34 -27.67
C PRO A 209 13.80 11.84 -27.89
N PRO A 210 13.29 10.91 -27.06
CA PRO A 210 13.53 9.49 -27.27
C PRO A 210 12.88 8.99 -28.57
N HIS A 211 13.59 8.11 -29.28
CA HIS A 211 13.07 7.40 -30.46
C HIS A 211 12.50 6.01 -30.13
N THR A 212 12.68 5.53 -28.89
CA THR A 212 12.10 4.28 -28.41
C THR A 212 11.56 4.44 -26.99
N VAL A 213 10.28 4.11 -26.81
CA VAL A 213 9.59 4.05 -25.51
C VAL A 213 9.19 2.62 -25.23
N VAL A 214 9.48 2.12 -24.04
CA VAL A 214 9.09 0.79 -23.57
C VAL A 214 8.07 0.93 -22.45
N LEU A 215 6.84 0.49 -22.71
CA LEU A 215 5.76 0.40 -21.73
C LEU A 215 5.77 -0.99 -21.08
N GLN A 216 6.15 -1.05 -19.81
CA GLN A 216 6.18 -2.29 -19.05
C GLN A 216 5.10 -2.32 -17.97
N GLY A 217 4.68 -3.52 -17.57
CA GLY A 217 3.76 -3.68 -16.45
C GLY A 217 3.24 -5.11 -16.32
N ALA A 218 2.57 -5.39 -15.20
CA ALA A 218 2.01 -6.70 -14.89
C ALA A 218 0.96 -7.18 -15.92
N ALA A 219 0.63 -8.46 -15.89
CA ALA A 219 -0.45 -9.01 -16.70
C ALA A 219 -1.79 -8.36 -16.31
N GLY A 220 -2.66 -8.08 -17.30
CA GLY A 220 -3.96 -7.48 -17.04
C GLY A 220 -3.95 -5.99 -16.64
N ILE A 221 -2.77 -5.34 -16.58
CA ILE A 221 -2.66 -3.93 -16.17
C ILE A 221 -3.17 -2.92 -17.21
N GLY A 222 -3.50 -3.38 -18.42
CA GLY A 222 -4.10 -2.54 -19.46
C GLY A 222 -3.15 -2.02 -20.55
N LYS A 223 -1.94 -2.58 -20.71
CA LYS A 223 -0.97 -2.16 -21.74
C LYS A 223 -1.53 -2.13 -23.17
N THR A 224 -2.18 -3.21 -23.61
CA THR A 224 -2.84 -3.28 -24.93
C THR A 224 -3.98 -2.27 -25.07
N MET A 225 -4.76 -2.07 -23.99
CA MET A 225 -5.85 -1.08 -24.01
C MET A 225 -5.31 0.36 -24.10
N LEU A 226 -4.17 0.62 -23.46
CA LEU A 226 -3.43 1.87 -23.59
C LEU A 226 -2.93 2.06 -25.02
N ALA A 227 -2.37 1.03 -25.66
CA ALA A 227 -1.97 1.06 -27.06
C ALA A 227 -3.15 1.36 -28.02
N HIS A 228 -4.31 0.73 -27.80
CA HIS A 228 -5.53 1.01 -28.59
C HIS A 228 -6.02 2.44 -28.38
N LYS A 229 -5.98 2.94 -27.13
CA LYS A 229 -6.35 4.31 -26.83
C LYS A 229 -5.41 5.34 -27.47
N LEU A 230 -4.09 5.07 -27.49
CA LEU A 230 -3.10 5.89 -28.19
C LEU A 230 -3.41 5.98 -29.69
N MET A 231 -3.75 4.86 -30.33
CA MET A 231 -4.13 4.83 -31.75
C MET A 231 -5.38 5.69 -32.01
N LEU A 232 -6.41 5.54 -31.18
CA LEU A 232 -7.66 6.28 -31.32
C LEU A 232 -7.48 7.79 -31.08
N ASP A 233 -6.78 8.17 -30.01
CA ASP A 233 -6.57 9.58 -29.67
C ASP A 233 -5.65 10.29 -30.67
N TRP A 234 -4.67 9.60 -31.24
CA TRP A 234 -3.89 10.15 -32.36
C TRP A 234 -4.77 10.38 -33.59
N ALA A 235 -5.67 9.43 -33.93
CA ALA A 235 -6.55 9.57 -35.08
C ALA A 235 -7.64 10.64 -34.87
N ASP A 236 -8.04 10.92 -33.63
CA ASP A 236 -8.86 12.07 -33.21
C ASP A 236 -8.06 13.39 -33.18
N GLY A 237 -6.75 13.34 -33.43
CA GLY A 237 -5.87 14.50 -33.39
C GLY A 237 -5.65 15.04 -31.98
N LYS A 238 -5.75 14.24 -30.93
CA LYS A 238 -5.49 14.64 -29.53
C LYS A 238 -4.03 14.43 -29.12
N LEU A 239 -3.35 13.43 -29.69
CA LEU A 239 -1.97 13.07 -29.35
C LEU A 239 -0.99 13.30 -30.50
N PHE A 240 0.26 13.63 -30.14
CA PHE A 240 1.42 13.74 -31.05
C PHE A 240 1.22 14.67 -32.25
N ARG A 241 0.46 15.76 -32.07
CA ARG A 241 0.18 16.76 -33.12
C ARG A 241 1.47 17.27 -33.75
N GLY A 242 1.56 17.19 -35.08
CA GLY A 242 2.70 17.69 -35.85
C GLY A 242 4.00 16.88 -35.71
N ARG A 243 3.99 15.78 -34.93
CA ARG A 243 5.17 14.94 -34.70
C ARG A 243 5.16 13.66 -35.53
N PHE A 244 4.04 12.95 -35.54
CA PHE A 244 3.88 11.72 -36.30
C PHE A 244 2.76 11.82 -37.33
N ASP A 245 3.11 11.56 -38.58
CA ASP A 245 2.18 11.60 -39.70
C ASP A 245 1.40 10.30 -39.84
N TYR A 246 1.99 9.17 -39.43
CA TYR A 246 1.35 7.85 -39.42
C TYR A 246 1.74 7.02 -38.19
N LEU A 247 0.76 6.35 -37.59
CA LEU A 247 0.95 5.35 -36.55
C LEU A 247 0.55 3.97 -37.07
N PHE A 248 1.43 2.99 -36.93
CA PHE A 248 1.17 1.60 -37.32
C PHE A 248 1.14 0.69 -36.10
N TYR A 249 0.00 0.01 -35.92
CA TYR A 249 -0.20 -0.94 -34.83
C TYR A 249 0.21 -2.35 -35.27
N ILE A 250 1.18 -2.92 -34.57
CA ILE A 250 1.72 -4.25 -34.80
C ILE A 250 1.43 -5.13 -33.58
N ASN A 251 0.61 -6.15 -33.79
CA ASN A 251 0.34 -7.17 -32.80
C ASN A 251 1.39 -8.30 -32.92
N CYS A 252 2.31 -8.41 -31.95
CA CYS A 252 3.36 -9.43 -31.95
C CYS A 252 2.79 -10.85 -32.05
N ARG A 253 1.58 -11.06 -31.53
CA ARG A 253 0.94 -12.36 -31.53
C ARG A 253 0.35 -12.78 -32.88
N GLU A 254 -0.14 -11.82 -33.65
CA GLU A 254 -0.58 -12.05 -35.03
C GLU A 254 0.61 -12.31 -35.95
N LEU A 255 1.78 -11.78 -35.63
CA LEU A 255 3.00 -11.99 -36.40
C LEU A 255 3.60 -13.39 -36.23
N ASN A 256 3.53 -13.97 -35.05
CA ASN A 256 3.97 -15.35 -34.78
C ASN A 256 3.18 -16.43 -35.54
N GLN A 257 2.01 -16.04 -36.03
CA GLN A 257 0.97 -16.86 -36.64
C GLN A 257 1.28 -17.21 -38.10
N SER A 258 2.03 -16.34 -38.80
CA SER A 258 2.32 -16.45 -40.22
C SER A 258 3.76 -16.92 -40.44
N ALA A 259 3.95 -18.11 -41.02
CA ALA A 259 5.27 -18.62 -41.41
C ALA A 259 5.83 -17.95 -42.69
N ALA A 260 5.26 -16.82 -43.12
CA ALA A 260 5.59 -16.15 -44.37
C ALA A 260 6.72 -15.13 -44.15
N GLU A 261 7.68 -15.10 -45.07
CA GLU A 261 8.63 -14.00 -45.18
C GLU A 261 7.88 -12.71 -45.54
N ARG A 262 8.20 -11.62 -44.83
CA ARG A 262 7.55 -10.31 -44.99
C ARG A 262 8.62 -9.23 -45.09
N SER A 263 8.28 -8.16 -45.78
CA SER A 263 9.04 -6.90 -45.82
C SER A 263 8.38 -5.85 -44.91
N VAL A 264 9.04 -4.71 -44.65
CA VAL A 264 8.40 -3.59 -43.93
C VAL A 264 7.20 -3.06 -44.73
N ARG A 265 7.30 -3.11 -46.06
CA ARG A 265 6.20 -2.79 -46.97
C ARG A 265 4.96 -3.66 -46.71
N ASP A 266 5.17 -4.96 -46.51
CA ASP A 266 4.10 -5.92 -46.22
C ASP A 266 3.49 -5.69 -44.81
N LEU A 267 4.29 -5.21 -43.85
CA LEU A 267 3.77 -4.83 -42.52
C LEU A 267 2.88 -3.57 -42.59
N ILE A 268 3.34 -2.54 -43.29
CA ILE A 268 2.58 -1.28 -43.47
C ILE A 268 1.30 -1.54 -44.28
N SER A 269 1.38 -2.32 -45.35
CA SER A 269 0.21 -2.65 -46.18
C SER A 269 -0.81 -3.48 -45.42
N GLY A 270 -0.37 -4.40 -44.55
CA GLY A 270 -1.26 -5.16 -43.68
C GLY A 270 -2.01 -4.31 -42.65
N CYS A 271 -1.49 -3.13 -42.32
CA CYS A 271 -2.15 -2.14 -41.45
C CYS A 271 -3.11 -1.21 -42.22
N TRP A 272 -3.16 -1.28 -43.55
CA TRP A 272 -3.92 -0.37 -44.42
C TRP A 272 -5.22 -1.03 -44.93
N PRO A 273 -6.33 -0.25 -45.07
CA PRO A 273 -7.63 -0.80 -45.46
C PRO A 273 -7.75 -1.25 -46.93
N GLU A 274 -7.08 -0.59 -47.87
CA GLU A 274 -7.23 -0.82 -49.32
C GLU A 274 -5.97 -1.40 -49.99
N PRO A 275 -6.11 -2.31 -50.99
CA PRO A 275 -4.99 -2.81 -51.78
C PRO A 275 -4.51 -1.74 -52.76
N GLY A 276 -3.57 -0.91 -52.29
CA GLY A 276 -3.03 0.22 -53.07
C GLY A 276 -2.48 1.35 -52.21
N ALA A 277 -2.09 1.08 -50.96
CA ALA A 277 -1.53 2.07 -50.06
C ALA A 277 -0.37 2.84 -50.72
N PRO A 278 -0.27 4.17 -50.58
CA PRO A 278 0.85 4.95 -51.09
C PRO A 278 2.09 4.73 -50.20
N ILE A 279 2.62 3.50 -50.13
CA ILE A 279 3.64 3.08 -49.16
C ILE A 279 4.98 3.85 -49.33
N THR A 280 5.21 4.40 -50.52
CA THR A 280 6.36 5.26 -50.83
C THR A 280 6.31 6.62 -50.16
N GLU A 281 5.14 7.18 -49.85
CA GLU A 281 5.02 8.51 -49.21
C GLU A 281 5.41 8.48 -47.71
N PRO A 282 4.89 7.57 -46.86
CA PRO A 282 5.27 7.48 -45.45
C PRO A 282 6.77 7.17 -45.26
N LEU A 283 7.37 6.37 -46.13
CA LEU A 283 8.77 5.94 -46.01
C LEU A 283 9.79 6.99 -46.48
N GLN A 284 9.36 8.11 -47.09
CA GLN A 284 10.24 9.24 -47.43
C GLN A 284 10.70 10.03 -46.20
N ALA A 285 9.93 9.98 -45.10
CA ALA A 285 10.25 10.65 -43.84
C ALA A 285 10.08 9.69 -42.65
N PRO A 286 10.96 8.69 -42.49
CA PRO A 286 10.83 7.67 -41.44
C PRO A 286 10.78 8.26 -40.03
N GLY A 287 11.41 9.42 -39.78
CA GLY A 287 11.32 10.16 -38.52
C GLY A 287 9.91 10.59 -38.10
N ARG A 288 8.95 10.64 -39.02
CA ARG A 288 7.55 10.99 -38.74
C ARG A 288 6.63 9.78 -38.61
N LEU A 289 7.18 8.58 -38.53
CA LEU A 289 6.45 7.34 -38.34
C LEU A 289 6.60 6.84 -36.90
N LEU A 290 5.51 6.27 -36.35
CA LEU A 290 5.54 5.57 -35.07
C LEU A 290 4.99 4.16 -35.24
N PHE A 291 5.77 3.15 -34.88
CA PHE A 291 5.31 1.76 -34.80
C PHE A 291 5.02 1.40 -33.35
N ILE A 292 3.79 0.95 -33.08
CA ILE A 292 3.38 0.40 -31.80
C ILE A 292 3.51 -1.12 -31.87
N VAL A 293 4.50 -1.66 -31.16
CA VAL A 293 4.79 -3.10 -31.09
C VAL A 293 4.19 -3.63 -29.79
N ASP A 294 2.98 -4.17 -29.87
CA ASP A 294 2.24 -4.66 -28.71
C ASP A 294 2.56 -6.14 -28.44
N GLY A 295 2.99 -6.46 -27.21
CA GLY A 295 3.19 -7.83 -26.73
C GLY A 295 4.57 -8.43 -27.03
N PHE A 296 5.67 -7.70 -26.79
CA PHE A 296 7.03 -8.23 -27.05
C PHE A 296 7.34 -9.54 -26.28
N ASP A 297 6.78 -9.70 -25.08
CA ASP A 297 6.94 -10.93 -24.27
C ASP A 297 6.33 -12.18 -24.92
N GLU A 298 5.52 -12.00 -25.96
CA GLU A 298 4.82 -13.08 -26.66
C GLU A 298 5.58 -13.55 -27.91
N LEU A 299 6.70 -12.90 -28.27
CA LEU A 299 7.55 -13.30 -29.40
C LEU A 299 8.35 -14.58 -29.09
N LYS A 300 8.65 -15.38 -30.13
CA LYS A 300 9.39 -16.64 -29.97
C LYS A 300 10.83 -16.42 -29.48
N PRO A 301 11.47 -17.43 -28.87
CA PRO A 301 12.84 -17.30 -28.35
C PRO A 301 13.90 -16.91 -29.38
N SER A 302 13.68 -17.24 -30.65
CA SER A 302 14.55 -16.90 -31.79
C SER A 302 14.68 -15.40 -32.05
N PHE A 303 13.79 -14.57 -31.49
CA PHE A 303 13.87 -13.11 -31.56
C PHE A 303 14.91 -12.49 -30.60
N HIS A 304 15.51 -13.29 -29.71
CA HIS A 304 16.33 -12.79 -28.59
C HIS A 304 17.84 -12.85 -28.80
N ASP A 305 18.32 -13.21 -30.00
CA ASP A 305 19.75 -13.21 -30.30
C ASP A 305 20.22 -11.80 -30.69
N PRO A 306 21.00 -11.09 -29.85
CA PRO A 306 21.51 -9.76 -30.16
C PRO A 306 22.58 -9.75 -31.26
N GLN A 307 23.20 -10.91 -31.56
CA GLN A 307 24.22 -11.07 -32.61
C GLN A 307 23.65 -11.71 -33.90
N GLY A 308 22.33 -11.95 -33.95
CA GLY A 308 21.69 -12.56 -35.10
C GLY A 308 21.68 -11.65 -36.34
N PRO A 309 21.53 -12.22 -37.57
CA PRO A 309 21.60 -11.50 -38.83
C PRO A 309 20.57 -10.36 -38.92
N CYS A 310 20.94 -9.26 -39.57
CA CYS A 310 20.10 -8.07 -39.72
C CYS A 310 19.57 -7.92 -41.15
N CYS A 311 18.34 -7.46 -41.27
CA CYS A 311 17.78 -6.96 -42.53
C CYS A 311 18.19 -5.50 -42.70
N LEU A 312 18.75 -5.15 -43.86
CA LEU A 312 19.22 -3.79 -44.18
C LEU A 312 18.31 -3.07 -45.19
N CYS A 313 17.41 -3.81 -45.86
CA CYS A 313 16.52 -3.27 -46.89
C CYS A 313 15.05 -3.47 -46.52
N TRP A 314 14.26 -2.39 -46.56
CA TRP A 314 12.85 -2.41 -46.16
C TRP A 314 11.94 -3.12 -47.17
N GLU A 315 12.39 -3.32 -48.41
CA GLU A 315 11.69 -4.04 -49.49
C GLU A 315 11.95 -5.54 -49.48
N GLU A 316 13.02 -5.98 -48.81
CA GLU A 316 13.42 -7.37 -48.81
C GLU A 316 12.50 -8.22 -47.93
N ARG A 317 12.01 -9.34 -48.48
CA ARG A 317 11.21 -10.30 -47.73
C ARG A 317 12.13 -11.16 -46.88
N ARG A 318 11.93 -11.10 -45.56
CA ARG A 318 12.70 -11.85 -44.58
C ARG A 318 11.77 -12.48 -43.55
N PRO A 319 12.24 -13.49 -42.79
CA PRO A 319 11.51 -13.97 -41.63
C PRO A 319 11.13 -12.81 -40.70
N THR A 320 9.88 -12.78 -40.25
CA THR A 320 9.34 -11.72 -39.37
C THR A 320 10.19 -11.49 -38.12
N GLU A 321 10.90 -12.53 -37.69
CA GLU A 321 11.80 -12.51 -36.53
C GLU A 321 13.04 -11.63 -36.75
N LEU A 322 13.66 -11.76 -37.92
CA LEU A 322 14.79 -10.93 -38.33
C LEU A 322 14.33 -9.50 -38.63
N LEU A 323 13.16 -9.35 -39.23
CA LEU A 323 12.59 -8.04 -39.58
C LEU A 323 12.31 -7.19 -38.33
N LEU A 324 11.56 -7.72 -37.36
CA LEU A 324 11.27 -7.02 -36.11
C LEU A 324 12.54 -6.82 -35.27
N GLY A 325 13.42 -7.81 -35.20
CA GLY A 325 14.71 -7.66 -34.52
C GLY A 325 15.54 -6.52 -35.09
N SER A 326 15.55 -6.35 -36.42
CA SER A 326 16.28 -5.27 -37.09
C SER A 326 15.65 -3.88 -36.88
N LEU A 327 14.31 -3.79 -36.82
CA LEU A 327 13.59 -2.56 -36.48
C LEU A 327 13.84 -2.14 -35.02
N ILE A 328 13.71 -3.10 -34.08
CA ILE A 328 13.92 -2.85 -32.63
C ILE A 328 15.36 -2.40 -32.35
N ARG A 329 16.35 -3.02 -33.00
CA ARG A 329 17.77 -2.62 -32.94
C ARG A 329 18.11 -1.35 -33.73
N LYS A 330 17.13 -0.70 -34.37
CA LYS A 330 17.33 0.49 -35.23
C LYS A 330 18.33 0.27 -36.38
N ARG A 331 18.59 -0.97 -36.77
CA ARG A 331 19.43 -1.31 -37.95
C ARG A 331 18.67 -1.09 -39.26
N LEU A 332 17.35 -1.21 -39.20
CA LEU A 332 16.42 -0.92 -40.29
C LEU A 332 15.57 0.30 -39.89
N LEU A 333 15.58 1.34 -40.73
CA LEU A 333 14.89 2.63 -40.48
C LEU A 333 15.25 3.27 -39.12
N PRO A 334 16.48 3.77 -38.95
CA PRO A 334 16.96 4.27 -37.64
C PRO A 334 16.17 5.47 -37.09
N GLU A 335 15.62 6.32 -37.95
CA GLU A 335 14.83 7.50 -37.55
C GLU A 335 13.40 7.15 -37.09
N LEU A 336 12.89 5.96 -37.42
CA LEU A 336 11.54 5.50 -37.05
C LEU A 336 11.35 5.53 -35.53
N SER A 337 10.23 6.04 -35.00
CA SER A 337 9.94 5.94 -33.57
C SER A 337 9.24 4.61 -33.21
N LEU A 338 9.57 4.04 -32.04
CA LEU A 338 9.00 2.78 -31.55
C LEU A 338 8.35 2.94 -30.18
N LEU A 339 7.16 2.37 -30.01
CA LEU A 339 6.53 2.15 -28.70
C LEU A 339 6.32 0.65 -28.50
N ILE A 340 7.02 0.06 -27.53
CA ILE A 340 7.03 -1.38 -27.31
C ILE A 340 6.34 -1.69 -25.98
N THR A 341 5.33 -2.56 -25.98
CA THR A 341 4.72 -3.04 -24.73
C THR A 341 5.30 -4.40 -24.33
N THR A 342 5.58 -4.60 -23.04
CA THR A 342 6.13 -5.88 -22.56
C THR A 342 5.83 -6.16 -21.08
N ARG A 343 6.06 -7.39 -20.63
CA ARG A 343 6.12 -7.76 -19.20
C ARG A 343 7.54 -7.59 -18.65
N PRO A 344 7.71 -7.31 -17.35
CA PRO A 344 9.04 -7.22 -16.73
C PRO A 344 9.91 -8.47 -16.94
N THR A 345 9.31 -9.66 -17.03
CA THR A 345 10.02 -10.93 -17.25
C THR A 345 10.72 -11.03 -18.61
N ALA A 346 10.27 -10.28 -19.61
CA ALA A 346 10.89 -10.25 -20.95
C ALA A 346 11.81 -9.02 -21.14
N LEU A 347 11.91 -8.15 -20.12
CA LEU A 347 12.61 -6.89 -20.23
C LEU A 347 14.12 -7.07 -20.38
N ASP A 348 14.72 -8.02 -19.67
CA ASP A 348 16.17 -8.30 -19.78
C ASP A 348 16.58 -8.70 -21.21
N LYS A 349 15.68 -9.41 -21.90
CA LYS A 349 15.88 -9.82 -23.29
C LYS A 349 15.72 -8.63 -24.23
N LEU A 350 14.73 -7.77 -23.98
CA LEU A 350 14.48 -6.57 -24.75
C LEU A 350 15.62 -5.53 -24.58
N HIS A 351 16.12 -5.36 -23.37
CA HIS A 351 17.15 -4.38 -23.05
C HIS A 351 18.45 -4.61 -23.83
N ARG A 352 18.79 -5.87 -24.12
CA ARG A 352 19.95 -6.23 -24.95
C ARG A 352 19.81 -5.82 -26.43
N LEU A 353 18.60 -5.50 -26.88
CA LEU A 353 18.31 -5.15 -28.27
C LEU A 353 18.12 -3.64 -28.50
N LEU A 354 18.00 -2.85 -27.42
CA LEU A 354 17.61 -1.45 -27.51
C LEU A 354 18.78 -0.52 -27.22
N GLU A 355 18.94 0.52 -28.05
CA GLU A 355 19.87 1.62 -27.80
C GLU A 355 19.09 2.79 -27.16
N HIS A 356 19.47 3.16 -25.92
CA HIS A 356 18.93 4.29 -25.14
C HIS A 356 17.38 4.41 -25.04
N PRO A 357 16.63 3.34 -24.72
CA PRO A 357 15.16 3.42 -24.59
C PRO A 357 14.71 4.26 -23.39
N ARG A 358 13.55 4.91 -23.49
CA ARG A 358 12.82 5.46 -22.34
C ARG A 358 11.90 4.39 -21.75
N HIS A 359 12.03 4.11 -20.47
CA HIS A 359 11.22 3.11 -19.79
C HIS A 359 10.10 3.75 -18.98
N VAL A 360 8.89 3.28 -19.20
CA VAL A 360 7.68 3.73 -18.51
C VAL A 360 6.95 2.51 -17.95
N GLU A 361 6.66 2.55 -16.67
CA GLU A 361 5.90 1.52 -15.98
C GLU A 361 4.42 1.92 -15.90
N VAL A 362 3.55 1.00 -16.32
CA VAL A 362 2.09 1.11 -16.20
C VAL A 362 1.68 0.57 -14.84
N LEU A 363 1.21 1.45 -13.96
CA LEU A 363 0.86 1.10 -12.58
C LEU A 363 -0.61 0.66 -12.43
N GLY A 364 -1.51 1.05 -13.33
CA GLY A 364 -2.94 0.73 -13.24
C GLY A 364 -3.79 1.93 -12.79
N PHE A 365 -4.78 1.70 -11.92
CA PHE A 365 -5.69 2.74 -11.41
C PHE A 365 -5.31 3.25 -10.01
N SER A 366 -5.28 4.57 -9.83
CA SER A 366 -5.36 5.23 -8.53
C SER A 366 -6.76 5.08 -7.90
N GLU A 367 -6.96 5.51 -6.65
CA GLU A 367 -8.29 5.48 -6.04
C GLU A 367 -9.30 6.34 -6.82
N ALA A 368 -8.86 7.47 -7.39
CA ALA A 368 -9.72 8.35 -8.18
C ALA A 368 -10.16 7.65 -9.48
N GLU A 369 -9.23 7.04 -10.19
CA GLU A 369 -9.54 6.31 -11.42
C GLU A 369 -10.37 5.04 -11.14
N ARG A 370 -10.17 4.35 -10.00
CA ARG A 370 -11.05 3.23 -9.62
C ARG A 370 -12.49 3.70 -9.47
N ARG A 371 -12.73 4.84 -8.80
CA ARG A 371 -14.07 5.42 -8.67
C ARG A 371 -14.67 5.79 -10.02
N GLU A 372 -13.87 6.42 -10.88
CA GLU A 372 -14.29 6.78 -12.24
C GLU A 372 -14.65 5.53 -13.06
N TYR A 373 -13.85 4.47 -12.97
CA TYR A 373 -14.12 3.19 -13.63
C TYR A 373 -15.45 2.58 -13.19
N PHE A 374 -15.74 2.57 -11.88
CA PHE A 374 -17.04 2.11 -11.38
C PHE A 374 -18.19 2.95 -11.94
N HIS A 375 -18.04 4.27 -11.98
CA HIS A 375 -19.06 5.14 -12.56
C HIS A 375 -19.31 4.86 -14.04
N LYS A 376 -18.23 4.73 -14.84
CA LYS A 376 -18.29 4.39 -16.26
C LYS A 376 -18.82 2.98 -16.55
N PHE A 377 -18.61 2.03 -15.64
CA PHE A 377 -19.04 0.64 -15.82
C PHE A 377 -20.54 0.43 -15.53
N PHE A 378 -21.05 1.07 -14.48
CA PHE A 378 -22.44 0.89 -14.03
C PHE A 378 -23.41 1.87 -14.69
N GLU A 379 -22.93 2.98 -15.27
CA GLU A 379 -23.69 4.05 -15.96
C GLU A 379 -24.68 4.83 -15.05
N ASP A 380 -25.20 4.19 -13.99
CA ASP A 380 -26.04 4.73 -12.93
C ASP A 380 -25.18 5.17 -11.73
N ALA A 381 -25.28 6.45 -11.36
CA ALA A 381 -24.47 7.06 -10.30
C ALA A 381 -24.70 6.44 -8.91
N GLU A 382 -25.94 6.10 -8.58
CA GLU A 382 -26.32 5.53 -7.27
C GLU A 382 -25.85 4.08 -7.17
N ARG A 383 -26.05 3.29 -8.22
CA ARG A 383 -25.55 1.89 -8.28
C ARG A 383 -24.02 1.85 -8.27
N ALA A 384 -23.37 2.75 -9.01
CA ALA A 384 -21.92 2.87 -9.02
C ALA A 384 -21.38 3.26 -7.64
N GLY A 385 -21.99 4.26 -6.98
CA GLY A 385 -21.62 4.71 -5.65
C GLY A 385 -21.77 3.61 -4.60
N HIS A 386 -22.88 2.87 -4.65
CA HIS A 386 -23.13 1.74 -3.76
C HIS A 386 -22.14 0.59 -3.99
N ALA A 387 -21.90 0.20 -5.24
CA ALA A 387 -20.93 -0.84 -5.59
C ALA A 387 -19.49 -0.46 -5.18
N PHE A 388 -19.09 0.79 -5.42
CA PHE A 388 -17.76 1.28 -5.03
C PHE A 388 -17.59 1.32 -3.51
N SER A 389 -18.64 1.70 -2.76
CA SER A 389 -18.62 1.71 -1.29
C SER A 389 -18.36 0.31 -0.70
N LEU A 390 -19.01 -0.73 -1.25
CA LEU A 390 -18.79 -2.11 -0.82
C LEU A 390 -17.34 -2.55 -0.97
N VAL A 391 -16.71 -2.20 -2.10
CA VAL A 391 -15.30 -2.52 -2.36
C VAL A 391 -14.37 -1.66 -1.51
N LYS A 392 -14.72 -0.38 -1.31
CA LYS A 392 -13.92 0.55 -0.50
C LYS A 392 -13.75 0.08 0.94
N HIS A 393 -14.77 -0.57 1.50
CA HIS A 393 -14.72 -1.12 2.86
C HIS A 393 -13.94 -2.44 2.97
N ASN A 394 -13.58 -3.08 1.85
CA ASN A 394 -12.74 -4.27 1.79
C ASN A 394 -11.39 -3.92 1.13
N GLU A 395 -10.44 -3.45 1.94
CA GLU A 395 -9.19 -2.90 1.41
C GLU A 395 -8.33 -3.93 0.65
N PRO A 396 -8.18 -5.22 1.02
CA PRO A 396 -7.51 -6.20 0.18
C PRO A 396 -8.11 -6.28 -1.23
N LEU A 397 -9.44 -6.23 -1.32
CA LEU A 397 -10.14 -6.20 -2.60
C LEU A 397 -9.92 -4.89 -3.35
N LEU A 398 -10.07 -3.75 -2.67
CA LEU A 398 -9.80 -2.42 -3.24
C LEU A 398 -8.36 -2.29 -3.74
N ALA A 399 -7.41 -2.84 -2.97
CA ALA A 399 -5.99 -2.87 -3.28
C ALA A 399 -5.77 -3.63 -4.57
N MET A 400 -6.40 -4.81 -4.77
CA MET A 400 -6.31 -5.54 -6.04
C MET A 400 -7.00 -4.83 -7.21
N CYS A 401 -8.05 -4.03 -6.98
CA CYS A 401 -8.75 -3.25 -8.01
C CYS A 401 -7.89 -2.13 -8.64
N PHE A 402 -6.64 -1.94 -8.20
CA PHE A 402 -5.66 -1.15 -8.96
C PHE A 402 -5.34 -1.78 -10.31
N VAL A 403 -5.43 -3.11 -10.42
CA VAL A 403 -5.32 -3.82 -11.70
C VAL A 403 -6.67 -3.72 -12.41
N PRO A 404 -6.75 -3.08 -13.59
CA PRO A 404 -8.01 -2.91 -14.31
C PRO A 404 -8.75 -4.23 -14.58
N MET A 405 -8.02 -5.32 -14.79
CA MET A 405 -8.59 -6.66 -14.95
C MET A 405 -9.38 -7.11 -13.71
N VAL A 406 -8.81 -6.95 -12.52
CA VAL A 406 -9.47 -7.33 -11.27
C VAL A 406 -10.64 -6.39 -10.99
N CYS A 407 -10.48 -5.08 -11.26
CA CYS A 407 -11.54 -4.10 -11.15
C CYS A 407 -12.77 -4.49 -12.01
N TRP A 408 -12.55 -4.89 -13.27
CA TRP A 408 -13.60 -5.36 -14.18
C TRP A 408 -14.32 -6.61 -13.65
N VAL A 409 -13.58 -7.58 -13.12
CA VAL A 409 -14.13 -8.80 -12.49
C VAL A 409 -15.06 -8.42 -11.35
N VAL A 410 -14.59 -7.58 -10.43
CA VAL A 410 -15.36 -7.15 -9.25
C VAL A 410 -16.62 -6.39 -9.66
N CYS A 411 -16.53 -5.46 -10.62
CA CYS A 411 -17.70 -4.75 -11.12
C CYS A 411 -18.72 -5.68 -11.78
N THR A 412 -18.25 -6.69 -12.52
CA THR A 412 -19.12 -7.70 -13.13
C THR A 412 -19.88 -8.51 -12.07
N CYS A 413 -19.20 -8.98 -11.01
CA CYS A 413 -19.82 -9.69 -9.90
C CYS A 413 -20.93 -8.85 -9.25
N LEU A 414 -20.58 -7.62 -8.89
CA LEU A 414 -21.47 -6.71 -8.19
C LEU A 414 -22.69 -6.35 -9.05
N LYS A 415 -22.51 -6.15 -10.36
CA LYS A 415 -23.62 -5.90 -11.30
C LYS A 415 -24.62 -7.06 -11.31
N GLN A 416 -24.14 -8.29 -11.41
CA GLN A 416 -25.01 -9.47 -11.42
C GLN A 416 -25.75 -9.68 -10.09
N GLN A 417 -25.10 -9.36 -8.96
CA GLN A 417 -25.75 -9.40 -7.65
C GLN A 417 -26.86 -8.35 -7.51
N LEU A 418 -26.59 -7.12 -7.97
CA LEU A 418 -27.56 -6.03 -7.96
C LEU A 418 -28.77 -6.30 -8.89
N GLU A 419 -28.53 -6.94 -10.05
CA GLU A 419 -29.59 -7.29 -11.02
C GLU A 419 -30.42 -8.52 -10.60
N GLY A 420 -29.85 -9.45 -9.83
CA GLY A 420 -30.49 -10.71 -9.42
C GLY A 420 -31.51 -10.59 -8.28
N GLY A 421 -31.85 -9.39 -7.80
CA GLY A 421 -32.84 -9.17 -6.74
C GLY A 421 -32.49 -9.76 -5.38
N GLY A 422 -31.26 -10.26 -5.20
CA GLY A 422 -30.80 -10.78 -3.92
C GLY A 422 -30.62 -9.64 -2.94
N LEU A 423 -31.20 -9.76 -1.74
CA LEU A 423 -30.68 -9.03 -0.59
C LEU A 423 -29.16 -9.23 -0.60
N LEU A 424 -28.40 -8.14 -0.56
CA LEU A 424 -27.03 -8.14 -0.05
C LEU A 424 -27.09 -8.59 1.42
N ARG A 425 -27.46 -9.85 1.67
CA ARG A 425 -27.28 -10.51 2.95
C ARG A 425 -25.78 -10.47 3.14
N GLN A 426 -25.34 -9.57 4.04
CA GLN A 426 -24.07 -9.51 4.74
C GLN A 426 -23.09 -10.62 4.33
N THR A 427 -22.66 -10.64 3.08
CA THR A 427 -21.73 -11.64 2.59
C THR A 427 -20.42 -11.14 3.10
N SER A 428 -19.87 -11.92 4.03
CA SER A 428 -18.59 -11.69 4.68
C SER A 428 -17.63 -11.01 3.69
N GLY A 429 -17.24 -9.76 3.98
CA GLY A 429 -16.42 -8.90 3.12
C GLY A 429 -14.97 -9.38 3.02
N THR A 430 -14.78 -10.68 2.77
CA THR A 430 -13.51 -11.38 2.67
C THR A 430 -13.10 -11.49 1.22
N THR A 431 -11.81 -11.71 1.00
CA THR A 431 -11.23 -11.82 -0.34
C THR A 431 -11.74 -13.06 -1.05
N THR A 432 -11.81 -14.18 -0.33
CA THR A 432 -12.20 -15.50 -0.86
C THR A 432 -13.65 -15.53 -1.32
N ALA A 433 -14.56 -14.90 -0.56
CA ALA A 433 -15.98 -14.86 -0.91
C ALA A 433 -16.20 -14.21 -2.29
N VAL A 434 -15.48 -13.13 -2.60
CA VAL A 434 -15.62 -12.41 -3.87
C VAL A 434 -15.18 -13.26 -5.07
N TYR A 435 -14.08 -14.00 -4.94
CA TYR A 435 -13.62 -14.91 -6.00
C TYR A 435 -14.56 -16.10 -6.19
N THR A 436 -15.04 -16.70 -5.09
CA THR A 436 -16.04 -17.78 -5.14
C THR A 436 -17.33 -17.32 -5.82
N LEU A 437 -17.82 -16.11 -5.50
CA LEU A 437 -19.02 -15.53 -6.10
C LEU A 437 -18.84 -15.26 -7.60
N TYR A 438 -17.67 -14.76 -8.02
CA TYR A 438 -17.36 -14.60 -9.44
C TYR A 438 -17.37 -15.93 -10.17
N LEU A 439 -16.72 -16.94 -9.61
CA LEU A 439 -16.66 -18.26 -10.23
C LEU A 439 -18.05 -18.86 -10.40
N LEU A 440 -18.90 -18.75 -9.39
CA LEU A 440 -20.29 -19.19 -9.47
C LEU A 440 -21.09 -18.45 -10.53
N SER A 441 -20.80 -17.17 -10.76
CA SER A 441 -21.51 -16.39 -11.76
C SER A 441 -21.09 -16.73 -13.20
N LEU A 442 -19.83 -17.10 -13.41
CA LEU A 442 -19.34 -17.64 -14.68
C LEU A 442 -19.97 -19.00 -15.03
N MET A 443 -20.32 -19.78 -14.00
CA MET A 443 -20.85 -21.13 -14.14
C MET A 443 -22.38 -21.19 -14.28
N ARG A 444 -23.10 -20.06 -14.09
CA ARG A 444 -24.55 -19.99 -14.33
C ARG A 444 -24.85 -19.96 -15.84
N PRO A 445 -25.79 -20.77 -16.33
CA PRO A 445 -26.15 -20.75 -17.75
C PRO A 445 -26.74 -19.39 -18.14
N LYS A 446 -26.18 -18.77 -19.17
CA LYS A 446 -26.72 -17.52 -19.73
C LYS A 446 -28.10 -17.80 -20.38
N PRO A 447 -29.07 -16.87 -20.29
CA PRO A 447 -30.38 -17.09 -20.89
C PRO A 447 -30.26 -17.33 -22.40
N GLY A 448 -30.69 -18.51 -22.87
CA GLY A 448 -30.67 -18.89 -24.30
C GLY A 448 -29.51 -19.79 -24.74
N THR A 449 -28.55 -20.13 -23.87
CA THR A 449 -27.49 -21.13 -24.16
C THR A 449 -27.75 -22.46 -23.45
N PRO A 450 -27.54 -23.63 -24.09
CA PRO A 450 -27.69 -24.92 -23.44
C PRO A 450 -26.69 -25.04 -22.27
N PRO A 451 -27.08 -25.68 -21.14
CA PRO A 451 -26.19 -25.87 -20.01
C PRO A 451 -24.95 -26.69 -20.43
N PRO A 452 -23.75 -26.37 -19.92
CA PRO A 452 -22.56 -27.17 -20.20
C PRO A 452 -22.77 -28.62 -19.74
N ARG A 453 -22.37 -29.60 -20.57
CA ARG A 453 -22.46 -31.03 -20.23
C ARG A 453 -21.41 -31.36 -19.15
N PRO A 454 -21.80 -31.88 -17.97
CA PRO A 454 -20.86 -32.37 -16.97
C PRO A 454 -20.35 -33.80 -17.28
N PRO A 455 -19.18 -34.20 -16.74
CA PRO A 455 -18.29 -33.43 -15.88
C PRO A 455 -17.07 -32.85 -16.63
N LEU A 456 -16.79 -31.56 -16.43
CA LEU A 456 -15.54 -30.92 -16.86
C LEU A 456 -14.37 -31.39 -15.96
N ASN A 457 -13.16 -31.53 -16.51
CA ASN A 457 -11.98 -31.91 -15.73
C ASN A 457 -11.46 -30.76 -14.83
N GLN A 458 -12.21 -30.48 -13.77
CA GLN A 458 -11.92 -29.43 -12.78
C GLN A 458 -10.64 -29.71 -11.98
N ARG A 459 -10.29 -30.98 -11.75
CA ARG A 459 -9.04 -31.37 -11.08
C ARG A 459 -7.82 -31.05 -11.94
N GLY A 460 -7.89 -31.31 -13.23
CA GLY A 460 -6.86 -30.94 -14.19
C GLY A 460 -6.59 -29.43 -14.18
N LEU A 461 -7.65 -28.62 -14.15
CA LEU A 461 -7.57 -27.16 -14.05
C LEU A 461 -6.85 -26.70 -12.77
N CYS A 462 -7.25 -27.25 -11.62
CA CYS A 462 -6.65 -26.88 -10.33
C CYS A 462 -5.20 -27.35 -10.21
N SER A 463 -4.89 -28.55 -10.74
CA SER A 463 -3.54 -29.10 -10.77
C SER A 463 -2.60 -28.27 -11.65
N LEU A 464 -3.05 -27.84 -12.83
CA LEU A 464 -2.30 -26.94 -13.70
C LEU A 464 -2.02 -25.60 -12.99
N ALA A 465 -3.00 -25.07 -12.26
CA ALA A 465 -2.86 -23.83 -11.51
C ALA A 465 -1.79 -23.94 -10.41
N ALA A 466 -1.83 -25.03 -9.64
CA ALA A 466 -0.86 -25.31 -8.58
C ALA A 466 0.55 -25.51 -9.15
N ASP A 467 0.71 -26.34 -10.19
CA ASP A 467 2.01 -26.55 -10.85
C ASP A 467 2.57 -25.24 -11.41
N GLY A 468 1.73 -24.45 -12.07
CA GLY A 468 2.10 -23.13 -12.56
C GLY A 468 2.51 -22.17 -11.44
N LEU A 469 1.86 -22.22 -10.27
CA LEU A 469 2.19 -21.36 -9.12
C LEU A 469 3.60 -21.69 -8.58
N TRP A 470 3.88 -22.98 -8.36
CA TRP A 470 5.19 -23.45 -7.87
C TRP A 470 6.30 -23.27 -8.90
N GLY A 471 6.00 -23.46 -10.18
CA GLY A 471 6.91 -23.21 -11.29
C GLY A 471 7.02 -21.73 -11.68
N GLN A 472 6.29 -20.82 -11.02
CA GLN A 472 6.15 -19.40 -11.38
C GLN A 472 5.83 -19.18 -12.87
N LYS A 473 5.02 -20.08 -13.44
CA LYS A 473 4.62 -20.15 -14.83
C LYS A 473 3.20 -19.59 -14.98
N MET A 474 3.04 -18.60 -15.87
CA MET A 474 1.77 -17.94 -16.17
C MET A 474 1.17 -18.30 -17.54
N LEU A 475 1.95 -18.94 -18.41
CA LEU A 475 1.55 -19.33 -19.77
C LEU A 475 1.72 -20.84 -19.91
N PHE A 476 0.70 -21.51 -20.44
CA PHE A 476 0.64 -22.96 -20.59
C PHE A 476 0.46 -23.33 -22.06
N ASP A 477 1.23 -24.28 -22.57
CA ASP A 477 1.04 -24.83 -23.91
C ASP A 477 0.07 -26.01 -23.92
N GLU A 478 -0.18 -26.56 -25.11
CA GLU A 478 -1.04 -27.74 -25.28
C GLU A 478 -0.46 -28.99 -24.60
N GLU A 479 0.86 -29.10 -24.44
CA GLU A 479 1.50 -30.22 -23.76
C GLU A 479 1.26 -30.13 -22.25
N ASP A 480 1.40 -28.94 -21.67
CA ASP A 480 1.07 -28.65 -20.28
C ASP A 480 -0.39 -29.02 -19.97
N LEU A 481 -1.34 -28.54 -20.79
CA LEU A 481 -2.76 -28.89 -20.64
C LEU A 481 -2.98 -30.40 -20.67
N ARG A 482 -2.32 -31.11 -21.59
CA ARG A 482 -2.44 -32.56 -21.75
C ARG A 482 -1.83 -33.33 -20.57
N ARG A 483 -0.72 -32.84 -19.99
CA ARG A 483 -0.09 -33.40 -18.78
C ARG A 483 -1.04 -33.39 -17.59
N HIS A 484 -1.88 -32.35 -17.49
CA HIS A 484 -2.91 -32.24 -16.46
C HIS A 484 -4.28 -32.81 -16.88
N GLY A 485 -4.34 -33.53 -18.01
CA GLY A 485 -5.54 -34.24 -18.46
C GLY A 485 -6.67 -33.35 -19.00
N LEU A 486 -6.38 -32.10 -19.38
CA LEU A 486 -7.37 -31.19 -19.97
C LEU A 486 -7.48 -31.46 -21.47
N ASP A 487 -8.64 -31.94 -21.91
CA ASP A 487 -8.90 -32.24 -23.31
C ASP A 487 -9.46 -31.03 -24.10
N GLY A 488 -9.67 -31.19 -25.40
CA GLY A 488 -10.16 -30.11 -26.26
C GLY A 488 -11.58 -29.62 -25.89
N ALA A 489 -12.42 -30.46 -25.30
CA ALA A 489 -13.77 -30.09 -24.86
C ALA A 489 -13.72 -29.33 -23.53
N ASP A 490 -12.88 -29.76 -22.59
CA ASP A 490 -12.60 -29.08 -21.33
C ASP A 490 -12.05 -27.67 -21.57
N VAL A 491 -11.01 -27.57 -22.41
CA VAL A 491 -10.38 -26.29 -22.77
C VAL A 491 -11.41 -25.37 -23.42
N SER A 492 -12.22 -25.86 -24.36
CA SER A 492 -13.26 -25.05 -25.02
C SER A 492 -14.31 -24.55 -24.04
N ALA A 493 -14.70 -25.35 -23.05
CA ALA A 493 -15.66 -24.94 -22.03
C ALA A 493 -15.08 -23.89 -21.08
N PHE A 494 -13.84 -24.07 -20.59
CA PHE A 494 -13.17 -23.10 -19.71
C PHE A 494 -12.89 -21.77 -20.40
N LEU A 495 -12.70 -21.76 -21.73
CA LEU A 495 -12.62 -20.55 -22.54
C LEU A 495 -13.97 -19.84 -22.67
N ASN A 496 -15.04 -20.58 -22.88
CA ASN A 496 -16.40 -20.01 -22.95
C ASN A 496 -16.86 -19.46 -21.59
N MET A 497 -16.34 -20.02 -20.50
CA MET A 497 -16.53 -19.54 -19.12
C MET A 497 -15.57 -18.40 -18.76
N ASN A 498 -14.73 -17.94 -19.69
CA ASN A 498 -13.66 -16.97 -19.48
C ASN A 498 -12.59 -17.37 -18.45
N ILE A 499 -12.64 -18.54 -17.79
CA ILE A 499 -11.64 -19.00 -16.80
C ILE A 499 -10.23 -19.01 -17.38
N PHE A 500 -10.11 -19.47 -18.62
CA PHE A 500 -8.91 -19.31 -19.43
C PHE A 500 -9.08 -18.20 -20.47
N GLN A 501 -7.97 -17.56 -20.81
CA GLN A 501 -7.83 -16.80 -22.05
C GLN A 501 -7.07 -17.67 -23.04
N LYS A 502 -7.77 -18.13 -24.07
CA LYS A 502 -7.17 -18.56 -25.34
C LYS A 502 -7.01 -17.28 -26.07
N ASP A 503 -5.78 -16.84 -26.10
CA ASP A 503 -5.56 -15.48 -26.48
C ASP A 503 -5.96 -15.35 -27.98
N ILE A 504 -6.51 -14.20 -28.37
CA ILE A 504 -7.45 -14.06 -29.52
C ILE A 504 -6.77 -14.36 -30.89
N HIS A 505 -5.45 -14.18 -30.89
CA HIS A 505 -4.41 -14.45 -31.89
C HIS A 505 -4.09 -15.93 -32.15
N CYS A 506 -3.50 -16.62 -31.16
CA CYS A 506 -2.68 -17.84 -31.28
C CYS A 506 -3.38 -19.08 -30.72
N LYS A 507 -3.43 -20.15 -31.53
CA LYS A 507 -4.11 -21.40 -31.18
C LYS A 507 -3.42 -22.28 -30.12
N LYS A 508 -2.15 -21.98 -29.72
CA LYS A 508 -1.25 -22.93 -29.01
C LYS A 508 -0.93 -22.65 -27.53
N TYR A 509 -1.25 -21.48 -26.98
CA TYR A 509 -0.94 -21.13 -25.58
C TYR A 509 -2.16 -20.57 -24.85
N TYR A 510 -2.22 -20.82 -23.54
CA TYR A 510 -3.34 -20.58 -22.65
C TYR A 510 -2.84 -19.91 -21.36
N SER A 511 -3.64 -19.02 -20.78
CA SER A 511 -3.37 -18.44 -19.46
C SER A 511 -4.65 -18.29 -18.66
N PHE A 512 -4.55 -18.26 -17.33
CA PHE A 512 -5.65 -17.79 -16.49
C PHE A 512 -5.94 -16.30 -16.78
N ILE A 513 -7.14 -15.82 -16.43
CA ILE A 513 -7.53 -14.41 -16.64
C ILE A 513 -6.55 -13.44 -15.99
N HIS A 514 -6.09 -13.81 -14.79
CA HIS A 514 -5.16 -13.06 -13.97
C HIS A 514 -4.45 -14.03 -13.00
N LEU A 515 -3.27 -13.66 -12.49
CA LEU A 515 -2.50 -14.49 -11.54
C LEU A 515 -3.31 -14.86 -10.30
N SER A 516 -4.13 -13.93 -9.79
CA SER A 516 -4.99 -14.18 -8.64
C SER A 516 -6.03 -15.30 -8.85
N PHE A 517 -6.45 -15.54 -10.09
CA PHE A 517 -7.29 -16.71 -10.40
C PHE A 517 -6.48 -18.00 -10.38
N GLN A 518 -5.25 -17.96 -10.88
CA GLN A 518 -4.33 -19.10 -10.77
C GLN A 518 -4.06 -19.42 -9.29
N GLU A 519 -3.80 -18.40 -8.45
CA GLU A 519 -3.62 -18.57 -7.00
C GLU A 519 -4.87 -19.12 -6.31
N PHE A 520 -6.07 -18.71 -6.75
CA PHE A 520 -7.35 -19.23 -6.26
C PHE A 520 -7.55 -20.71 -6.63
N PHE A 521 -7.38 -21.08 -7.90
CA PHE A 521 -7.51 -22.48 -8.33
C PHE A 521 -6.40 -23.37 -7.75
N ALA A 522 -5.20 -22.82 -7.51
CA ALA A 522 -4.15 -23.50 -6.76
C ALA A 522 -4.57 -23.75 -5.30
N ALA A 523 -5.27 -22.81 -4.66
CA ALA A 523 -5.82 -23.04 -3.31
C ALA A 523 -6.90 -24.13 -3.33
N VAL A 524 -7.77 -24.15 -4.34
CA VAL A 524 -8.77 -25.21 -4.52
C VAL A 524 -8.11 -26.59 -4.68
N TYR A 525 -6.97 -26.69 -5.39
CA TYR A 525 -6.23 -27.94 -5.55
C TYR A 525 -5.90 -28.62 -4.21
N TYR A 526 -5.51 -27.84 -3.21
CA TYR A 526 -5.16 -28.33 -1.87
C TYR A 526 -6.36 -28.72 -1.00
N VAL A 527 -7.58 -28.36 -1.41
CA VAL A 527 -8.78 -28.48 -0.56
C VAL A 527 -9.77 -29.53 -1.07
N LEU A 528 -9.70 -29.93 -2.33
CA LEU A 528 -10.62 -30.92 -2.91
C LEU A 528 -10.40 -32.33 -2.35
N ASP A 529 -11.45 -32.92 -1.76
CA ASP A 529 -11.39 -34.27 -1.21
C ASP A 529 -11.45 -35.37 -2.28
N GLY A 530 -10.58 -36.38 -2.15
CA GLY A 530 -10.60 -37.62 -2.94
C GLY A 530 -9.26 -38.05 -3.56
N GLY A 531 -8.58 -38.98 -2.88
CA GLY A 531 -7.88 -40.13 -3.46
C GLY A 531 -6.66 -39.86 -4.32
N GLY A 532 -5.48 -40.08 -3.76
CA GLY A 532 -4.22 -40.13 -4.49
C GLY A 532 -4.26 -41.15 -5.63
N GLU A 533 -4.09 -40.65 -6.85
CA GLU A 533 -3.28 -41.31 -7.85
C GLU A 533 -2.33 -40.27 -8.43
N SER A 534 -1.06 -40.64 -8.51
CA SER A 534 0.09 -39.82 -8.90
C SER A 534 -0.11 -39.14 -10.26
N GLY A 535 -0.71 -37.96 -10.27
CA GLY A 535 -0.64 -37.01 -11.38
C GLY A 535 0.67 -36.23 -11.34
N SER A 536 1.11 -35.65 -12.46
CA SER A 536 2.38 -34.92 -12.61
C SER A 536 2.43 -33.55 -11.90
N GLY A 537 1.67 -33.35 -10.82
CA GLY A 537 1.55 -32.07 -10.10
C GLY A 537 2.39 -32.00 -8.82
N PRO A 538 2.47 -30.81 -8.19
CA PRO A 538 3.19 -30.59 -6.94
C PRO A 538 2.56 -31.38 -5.77
N ASP A 539 3.37 -31.68 -4.75
CA ASP A 539 2.96 -32.39 -3.53
C ASP A 539 1.70 -31.73 -2.91
N PRO A 540 0.58 -32.47 -2.72
CA PRO A 540 -0.68 -31.92 -2.20
C PRO A 540 -0.63 -31.59 -0.69
N SER A 541 0.54 -31.66 -0.04
CA SER A 541 0.70 -31.33 1.37
C SER A 541 0.48 -29.84 1.67
N VAL A 542 -0.60 -29.50 2.39
CA VAL A 542 -0.83 -28.15 2.94
C VAL A 542 0.27 -27.78 3.95
N ALA A 543 0.80 -28.76 4.70
CA ALA A 543 1.88 -28.53 5.65
C ALA A 543 3.14 -27.98 4.97
N ARG A 544 3.51 -28.49 3.79
CA ARG A 544 4.63 -27.97 2.99
C ARG A 544 4.36 -26.55 2.50
N LEU A 545 3.16 -26.30 1.97
CA LEU A 545 2.74 -24.97 1.52
C LEU A 545 2.85 -23.92 2.63
N LEU A 546 2.40 -24.25 3.84
CA LEU A 546 2.47 -23.34 4.99
C LEU A 546 3.90 -23.15 5.51
N ALA A 547 4.73 -24.19 5.45
CA ALA A 547 6.14 -24.10 5.81
C ALA A 547 6.89 -23.13 4.89
N ASP A 548 6.66 -23.20 3.57
CA ASP A 548 7.26 -22.30 2.58
C ASP A 548 6.64 -20.89 2.63
N TYR A 549 5.37 -20.76 3.04
CA TYR A 549 4.73 -19.47 3.26
C TYR A 549 5.30 -18.73 4.48
N GLY A 550 5.48 -19.43 5.61
CA GLY A 550 6.02 -18.89 6.85
C GLY A 550 5.24 -17.70 7.44
N PHE A 551 4.01 -17.44 6.97
CA PHE A 551 3.24 -16.22 7.25
C PHE A 551 3.96 -14.92 6.86
N SER A 552 4.69 -14.95 5.74
CA SER A 552 5.36 -13.77 5.19
C SER A 552 4.51 -13.09 4.11
N GLY A 553 4.16 -11.81 4.28
CA GLY A 553 3.45 -11.03 3.28
C GLY A 553 4.20 -10.83 1.95
N ARG A 554 5.49 -11.19 1.89
CA ARG A 554 6.32 -11.15 0.67
C ARG A 554 6.38 -12.49 -0.07
N SER A 555 5.71 -13.53 0.43
CA SER A 555 5.66 -14.83 -0.22
C SER A 555 4.70 -14.79 -1.42
N PHE A 556 5.08 -15.45 -2.51
CA PHE A 556 4.20 -15.67 -3.68
C PHE A 556 3.00 -16.58 -3.34
N LEU A 557 2.99 -17.21 -2.16
CA LEU A 557 1.91 -18.07 -1.67
C LEU A 557 0.87 -17.32 -0.82
N ALA A 558 1.08 -16.02 -0.55
CA ALA A 558 0.28 -15.28 0.42
C ALA A 558 -1.22 -15.28 0.10
N LEU A 559 -1.59 -15.07 -1.16
CA LEU A 559 -2.99 -15.06 -1.56
C LEU A 559 -3.59 -16.48 -1.59
N THR A 560 -2.83 -17.47 -2.04
CA THR A 560 -3.23 -18.89 -2.01
C THR A 560 -3.53 -19.35 -0.59
N VAL A 561 -2.64 -19.09 0.38
CA VAL A 561 -2.88 -19.44 1.78
C VAL A 561 -4.07 -18.67 2.36
N ARG A 562 -4.24 -17.40 1.99
CA ARG A 562 -5.42 -16.62 2.38
C ARG A 562 -6.72 -17.28 1.90
N PHE A 563 -6.77 -17.74 0.65
CA PHE A 563 -7.91 -18.49 0.12
C PHE A 563 -8.15 -19.82 0.86
N LEU A 564 -7.10 -20.55 1.24
CA LEU A 564 -7.25 -21.79 2.03
C LEU A 564 -8.02 -21.57 3.33
N PHE A 565 -7.70 -20.51 4.07
CA PHE A 565 -8.46 -20.17 5.27
C PHE A 565 -9.88 -19.72 4.93
N GLY A 566 -10.07 -18.97 3.84
CA GLY A 566 -11.40 -18.57 3.38
C GLY A 566 -12.31 -19.74 3.01
N PHE A 567 -11.77 -20.89 2.59
CA PHE A 567 -12.58 -22.09 2.35
C PHE A 567 -13.07 -22.77 3.62
N LEU A 568 -12.56 -22.41 4.80
CA LEU A 568 -13.16 -22.81 6.09
C LEU A 568 -14.41 -22.00 6.46
N ASN A 569 -14.68 -20.88 5.77
CA ASN A 569 -15.88 -20.10 5.97
C ASN A 569 -17.11 -20.90 5.49
N GLU A 570 -18.09 -21.10 6.38
CA GLU A 570 -19.26 -21.94 6.12
C GLU A 570 -20.10 -21.46 4.93
N GLU A 571 -20.25 -20.13 4.75
CA GLU A 571 -20.98 -19.57 3.61
C GLU A 571 -20.26 -19.88 2.30
N THR A 572 -18.93 -19.75 2.30
CA THR A 572 -18.08 -19.93 1.13
C THR A 572 -17.98 -21.42 0.75
N SER A 573 -17.75 -22.30 1.73
CA SER A 573 -17.72 -23.76 1.51
C SER A 573 -19.07 -24.28 1.03
N THR A 574 -20.17 -23.85 1.66
CA THR A 574 -21.54 -24.21 1.22
C THR A 574 -21.82 -23.73 -0.21
N CYS A 575 -21.31 -22.55 -0.59
CA CYS A 575 -21.44 -22.03 -1.94
C CYS A 575 -20.72 -22.91 -2.97
N LEU A 576 -19.50 -23.33 -2.65
CA LEU A 576 -18.70 -24.22 -3.51
C LEU A 576 -19.31 -25.61 -3.63
N GLU A 577 -19.79 -26.18 -2.52
CA GLU A 577 -20.41 -27.49 -2.49
C GLU A 577 -21.73 -27.52 -3.26
N LYS A 578 -22.62 -26.55 -3.02
CA LYS A 578 -23.94 -26.50 -3.68
C LYS A 578 -23.87 -26.04 -5.13
N GLY A 579 -22.95 -25.11 -5.42
CA GLY A 579 -22.86 -24.48 -6.73
C GLY A 579 -21.94 -25.21 -7.72
N LEU A 580 -20.87 -25.84 -7.23
CA LEU A 580 -19.84 -26.47 -8.07
C LEU A 580 -19.61 -27.96 -7.75
N CYS A 581 -20.29 -28.52 -6.75
CA CYS A 581 -20.08 -29.88 -6.25
C CYS A 581 -18.65 -30.13 -5.72
N TRP A 582 -17.95 -29.06 -5.30
CA TRP A 582 -16.59 -29.13 -4.75
C TRP A 582 -16.64 -29.33 -3.24
N LYS A 583 -16.33 -30.55 -2.78
CA LYS A 583 -16.27 -30.86 -1.35
C LYS A 583 -14.93 -30.44 -0.76
N VAL A 584 -15.01 -29.62 0.29
CA VAL A 584 -13.85 -29.17 1.08
C VAL A 584 -13.40 -30.33 1.98
N SER A 585 -12.13 -30.68 1.95
CA SER A 585 -11.57 -31.77 2.76
C SER A 585 -11.77 -31.48 4.26
N PRO A 586 -12.29 -32.45 5.03
CA PRO A 586 -12.50 -32.27 6.47
C PRO A 586 -11.17 -32.12 7.25
N HIS A 587 -10.06 -32.63 6.69
CA HIS A 587 -8.74 -32.60 7.33
C HIS A 587 -8.06 -31.23 7.28
N LEU A 588 -8.47 -30.34 6.37
CA LEU A 588 -7.89 -29.00 6.21
C LEU A 588 -7.86 -28.22 7.54
N ARG A 589 -8.97 -28.28 8.29
CA ARG A 589 -9.07 -27.59 9.59
C ARG A 589 -8.00 -28.06 10.58
N GLU A 590 -7.77 -29.37 10.65
CA GLU A 590 -6.80 -29.98 11.56
C GLU A 590 -5.38 -29.63 11.15
N GLU A 591 -5.06 -29.67 9.86
CA GLU A 591 -3.74 -29.31 9.32
C GLU A 591 -3.40 -27.84 9.54
N LEU A 592 -4.34 -26.92 9.29
CA LEU A 592 -4.15 -25.49 9.56
C LEU A 592 -3.90 -25.23 11.05
N LEU A 593 -4.66 -25.87 11.95
CA LEU A 593 -4.45 -25.75 13.40
C LEU A 593 -3.11 -26.32 13.84
N ALA A 594 -2.71 -27.48 13.32
CA ALA A 594 -1.43 -28.10 13.63
C ALA A 594 -0.25 -27.18 13.23
N CYS A 595 -0.35 -26.52 12.08
CA CYS A 595 0.66 -25.55 11.64
C CYS A 595 0.74 -24.33 12.56
N ILE A 596 -0.40 -23.76 12.95
CA ILE A 596 -0.45 -22.60 13.87
C ILE A 596 0.12 -22.99 15.24
N GLN A 597 -0.20 -24.20 15.72
CA GLN A 597 0.35 -24.73 16.96
C GLN A 597 1.86 -24.94 16.87
N SER A 598 2.38 -25.44 15.74
CA SER A 598 3.83 -25.58 15.51
C SER A 598 4.52 -24.22 15.56
N LYS A 599 3.95 -23.20 14.91
CA LYS A 599 4.46 -21.81 14.97
C LYS A 599 4.48 -21.29 16.41
N ALA A 600 3.40 -21.47 17.17
CA ALA A 600 3.34 -21.05 18.57
C ALA A 600 4.43 -21.73 19.43
N ARG A 601 4.73 -23.01 19.19
CA ARG A 601 5.83 -23.71 19.88
C ARG A 601 7.20 -23.17 19.50
N SER A 602 7.41 -22.85 18.22
CA SER A 602 8.69 -22.32 17.73
C SER A 602 9.00 -20.90 18.25
N GLU A 603 7.96 -20.08 18.49
CA GLU A 603 8.09 -18.69 18.95
C GLU A 603 7.80 -18.52 20.46
N GLY A 604 7.77 -19.61 21.24
CA GLY A 604 7.58 -19.54 22.68
C GLY A 604 6.26 -18.89 23.12
N ALA A 605 5.16 -19.22 22.45
CA ALA A 605 3.81 -18.66 22.65
C ALA A 605 3.70 -17.14 22.41
N THR A 606 4.67 -16.54 21.72
CA THR A 606 4.63 -15.14 21.27
C THR A 606 4.32 -15.11 19.79
N LEU A 607 3.30 -14.36 19.37
CA LEU A 607 3.02 -14.08 17.96
C LEU A 607 3.48 -12.65 17.64
N GLN A 608 4.62 -12.53 16.96
CA GLN A 608 5.15 -11.24 16.53
C GLN A 608 5.48 -11.24 15.03
N GLN A 609 6.23 -12.24 14.57
CA GLN A 609 6.62 -12.33 13.17
C GLN A 609 5.46 -12.90 12.34
N GLY A 610 5.04 -12.18 11.30
CA GLY A 610 3.91 -12.59 10.45
C GLY A 610 2.55 -12.49 11.15
N ALA A 611 2.46 -11.72 12.23
CA ALA A 611 1.24 -11.61 13.04
C ALA A 611 0.07 -11.09 12.20
N LEU A 612 0.25 -9.98 11.49
CA LEU A 612 -0.81 -9.37 10.68
C LEU A 612 -1.27 -10.31 9.56
N GLU A 613 -0.36 -11.05 8.94
CA GLU A 613 -0.65 -12.03 7.91
C GLU A 613 -1.48 -13.21 8.45
N LEU A 614 -1.08 -13.77 9.59
CA LEU A 614 -1.85 -14.84 10.25
C LEU A 614 -3.24 -14.33 10.66
N LEU A 615 -3.34 -13.14 11.26
CA LEU A 615 -4.62 -12.55 11.61
C LEU A 615 -5.48 -12.30 10.37
N GLY A 616 -4.89 -11.87 9.25
CA GLY A 616 -5.57 -11.72 7.96
C GLY A 616 -6.11 -13.05 7.41
N CYS A 617 -5.35 -14.14 7.53
CA CYS A 617 -5.83 -15.49 7.20
C CYS A 617 -6.98 -15.91 8.12
N LEU A 618 -6.84 -15.71 9.44
CA LEU A 618 -7.89 -16.02 10.41
C LEU A 618 -9.16 -15.20 10.19
N TYR A 619 -9.04 -13.97 9.71
CA TYR A 619 -10.18 -13.14 9.35
C TYR A 619 -10.95 -13.73 8.16
N GLU A 620 -10.31 -14.35 7.17
CA GLU A 620 -11.04 -14.95 6.03
C GLU A 620 -11.99 -16.07 6.44
N THR A 621 -11.71 -16.79 7.53
CA THR A 621 -12.60 -17.88 8.01
C THR A 621 -13.94 -17.35 8.51
N GLN A 622 -13.97 -16.13 9.06
CA GLN A 622 -15.10 -15.54 9.78
C GLN A 622 -15.72 -16.46 10.85
N GLU A 623 -14.99 -17.45 11.36
CA GLU A 623 -15.47 -18.46 12.30
C GLU A 623 -14.85 -18.22 13.68
N GLU A 624 -15.61 -17.58 14.58
CA GLU A 624 -15.12 -17.14 15.90
C GLU A 624 -14.54 -18.29 16.75
N GLY A 625 -15.06 -19.51 16.63
CA GLY A 625 -14.59 -20.70 17.32
C GLY A 625 -13.22 -21.17 16.81
N PHE A 626 -13.01 -21.22 15.50
CA PHE A 626 -11.70 -21.51 14.90
C PHE A 626 -10.67 -20.46 15.30
N VAL A 627 -11.00 -19.18 15.19
CA VAL A 627 -10.09 -18.08 15.57
C VAL A 627 -9.67 -18.21 17.04
N ARG A 628 -10.62 -18.52 17.92
CA ARG A 628 -10.35 -18.77 19.34
C ARG A 628 -9.44 -19.95 19.58
N GLN A 629 -9.66 -21.06 18.87
CA GLN A 629 -8.83 -22.27 18.98
C GLN A 629 -7.41 -22.01 18.47
N ALA A 630 -7.28 -21.40 17.28
CA ALA A 630 -6.01 -21.06 16.67
C ALA A 630 -5.16 -20.13 17.55
N LEU A 631 -5.77 -19.10 18.14
CA LEU A 631 -5.06 -18.12 18.97
C LEU A 631 -4.86 -18.58 20.43
N SER A 632 -5.47 -19.70 20.84
CA SER A 632 -5.35 -20.23 22.21
C SER A 632 -3.91 -20.62 22.61
N HIS A 633 -3.06 -20.87 21.62
CA HIS A 633 -1.66 -21.26 21.83
C HIS A 633 -0.72 -20.06 22.06
N PHE A 634 -1.21 -18.83 21.90
CA PHE A 634 -0.42 -17.61 22.10
C PHE A 634 -0.83 -16.90 23.40
N GLN A 635 0.17 -16.43 24.13
CA GLN A 635 0.03 -15.61 25.34
C GLN A 635 0.42 -14.15 25.09
N VAL A 636 1.34 -13.91 24.16
CA VAL A 636 1.79 -12.56 23.78
C VAL A 636 1.50 -12.37 22.31
N VAL A 637 0.79 -11.29 21.96
CA VAL A 637 0.50 -10.94 20.56
C VAL A 637 0.97 -9.51 20.31
N VAL A 638 1.86 -9.35 19.34
CA VAL A 638 2.44 -8.08 18.93
C VAL A 638 2.19 -7.89 17.43
N VAL A 639 1.28 -6.98 17.10
CA VAL A 639 0.98 -6.62 15.71
C VAL A 639 1.65 -5.28 15.43
N SER A 640 2.60 -5.27 14.49
CA SER A 640 3.36 -4.09 14.11
C SER A 640 2.88 -3.51 12.78
N ASP A 641 3.10 -2.21 12.58
CA ASP A 641 2.90 -1.51 11.32
C ASP A 641 1.49 -1.60 10.73
N VAL A 642 0.45 -1.57 11.58
CA VAL A 642 -0.95 -1.55 11.16
C VAL A 642 -1.25 -0.21 10.49
N ALA A 643 -1.30 -0.17 9.17
CA ALA A 643 -1.40 1.05 8.37
C ALA A 643 -2.85 1.38 8.03
N SER A 644 -3.71 0.38 7.85
CA SER A 644 -5.03 0.59 7.30
C SER A 644 -6.18 0.33 8.25
N GLN A 645 -7.35 0.90 7.94
CA GLN A 645 -8.57 0.61 8.70
C GLN A 645 -8.94 -0.89 8.67
N MET A 646 -8.67 -1.57 7.55
CA MET A 646 -8.97 -2.99 7.44
C MET A 646 -8.03 -3.84 8.30
N GLU A 647 -6.74 -3.51 8.34
CA GLU A 647 -5.78 -4.20 9.19
C GLU A 647 -6.13 -4.02 10.68
N HIS A 648 -6.57 -2.83 11.08
CA HIS A 648 -7.13 -2.60 12.41
C HIS A 648 -8.38 -3.47 12.66
N MET A 649 -9.29 -3.55 11.68
CA MET A 649 -10.49 -4.39 11.77
C MET A 649 -10.16 -5.88 11.90
N VAL A 650 -9.24 -6.38 11.08
CA VAL A 650 -8.71 -7.75 11.13
C VAL A 650 -8.12 -8.04 12.50
N ALA A 651 -7.19 -7.20 12.97
CA ALA A 651 -6.54 -7.38 14.25
C ALA A 651 -7.55 -7.40 15.40
N SER A 652 -8.48 -6.45 15.42
CA SER A 652 -9.49 -6.36 16.48
C SER A 652 -10.50 -7.50 16.46
N TYR A 653 -10.93 -7.96 15.28
CA TYR A 653 -11.83 -9.11 15.14
C TYR A 653 -11.19 -10.38 15.73
N CYS A 654 -9.91 -10.62 15.42
CA CYS A 654 -9.19 -11.76 15.96
C CYS A 654 -9.00 -11.65 17.49
N VAL A 655 -8.57 -10.47 17.95
CA VAL A 655 -8.35 -10.19 19.38
C VAL A 655 -9.62 -10.37 20.21
N LYS A 656 -10.77 -9.90 19.73
CA LYS A 656 -12.08 -10.07 20.40
C LYS A 656 -12.35 -11.53 20.77
N ASN A 657 -11.87 -12.46 19.95
CA ASN A 657 -12.12 -13.88 20.09
C ASN A 657 -11.07 -14.63 20.93
N CYS A 658 -10.01 -13.95 21.37
CA CYS A 658 -8.93 -14.53 22.14
C CYS A 658 -9.20 -14.53 23.64
N LYS A 659 -8.92 -15.65 24.33
CA LYS A 659 -9.09 -15.79 25.78
C LYS A 659 -7.81 -16.20 26.54
N SER A 660 -6.73 -16.49 25.82
CA SER A 660 -5.44 -16.91 26.38
C SER A 660 -4.40 -15.79 26.46
N ILE A 661 -4.64 -14.67 25.76
CA ILE A 661 -3.66 -13.58 25.64
C ILE A 661 -3.49 -12.88 26.99
N LEU A 662 -2.24 -12.80 27.45
CA LEU A 662 -1.78 -12.02 28.59
C LEU A 662 -1.39 -10.60 28.17
N VAL A 663 -0.69 -10.47 27.04
CA VAL A 663 -0.12 -9.21 26.55
C VAL A 663 -0.53 -8.98 25.10
N LEU A 664 -1.17 -7.85 24.82
CA LEU A 664 -1.55 -7.43 23.49
C LEU A 664 -0.96 -6.07 23.15
N HIS A 665 -0.11 -6.02 22.13
CA HIS A 665 0.42 -4.76 21.58
C HIS A 665 -0.01 -4.58 20.13
N LEU A 666 -0.62 -3.44 19.82
CA LEU A 666 -1.04 -3.05 18.48
C LEU A 666 -0.36 -1.72 18.12
N TYR A 667 0.58 -1.75 17.18
CA TYR A 667 1.30 -0.59 16.70
C TYR A 667 0.77 -0.15 15.34
N GLY A 668 0.15 1.04 15.31
CA GLY A 668 -0.22 1.70 14.07
C GLY A 668 1.01 2.19 13.31
N ALA A 669 0.95 2.16 11.98
CA ALA A 669 2.00 2.68 11.12
C ALA A 669 2.21 4.18 11.42
N SER A 670 3.45 4.65 11.26
CA SER A 670 3.74 6.08 11.38
C SER A 670 2.92 6.85 10.33
N TYR A 671 2.13 7.85 10.70
CA TYR A 671 1.87 8.98 9.81
C TYR A 671 3.08 9.89 9.86
N SER A 672 3.52 10.48 8.75
CA SER A 672 4.43 11.63 8.80
C SER A 672 3.54 12.77 9.23
N GLU A 673 3.35 12.90 10.54
CA GLU A 673 3.17 14.25 11.04
C GLU A 673 4.54 14.88 10.87
N ASP A 674 4.64 15.72 9.84
CA ASP A 674 5.69 16.71 9.72
C ASP A 674 5.80 17.41 11.08
N GLU A 675 6.87 17.10 11.82
CA GLU A 675 7.39 18.01 12.84
C GLU A 675 7.95 19.23 12.09
N LYS A 676 7.05 20.09 11.59
CA LYS A 676 7.35 21.45 11.18
C LYS A 676 6.36 22.39 11.87
N ASP A 677 6.79 22.79 13.07
CA ASP A 677 6.81 24.18 13.51
C ASP A 677 5.52 24.99 13.26
N GLU A 678 4.61 24.96 14.25
CA GLU A 678 3.62 26.02 14.40
C GLU A 678 4.34 27.34 14.74
N GLY A 679 4.52 28.21 13.75
CA GLY A 679 5.26 29.45 13.94
C GLY A 679 5.00 30.54 12.91
N ARG A 680 3.75 31.01 12.76
CA ARG A 680 3.32 32.42 12.53
C ARG A 680 1.99 32.49 11.77
N GLY A 681 1.02 33.15 12.39
CA GLY A 681 -0.22 33.53 11.74
C GLY A 681 -0.07 34.73 10.82
N THR A 682 -0.81 34.70 9.71
CA THR A 682 -1.41 35.88 9.06
C THR A 682 -2.74 35.48 8.45
N SER A 683 -3.77 36.26 8.79
CA SER A 683 -5.19 36.14 8.45
C SER A 683 -5.51 36.42 6.97
N GLY A 684 -6.40 35.61 6.38
CA GLY A 684 -7.10 35.86 5.11
C GLY A 684 -8.46 35.13 5.07
N PRO A 685 -9.49 35.65 4.36
CA PRO A 685 -10.89 35.36 4.66
C PRO A 685 -11.43 34.03 4.10
N GLN A 686 -12.45 33.56 4.80
CA GLN A 686 -13.04 32.23 4.77
C GLN A 686 -13.69 31.83 3.44
N THR A 687 -13.48 30.56 3.06
CA THR A 687 -14.43 29.76 2.28
C THR A 687 -14.96 28.63 3.18
N LEU A 688 -16.23 28.28 2.98
CA LEU A 688 -17.13 27.45 3.81
C LEU A 688 -16.45 26.26 4.56
N PRO A 689 -16.80 26.01 5.84
CA PRO A 689 -16.23 24.92 6.60
C PRO A 689 -16.83 23.58 6.14
N GLY A 690 -16.03 22.78 5.45
CA GLY A 690 -16.18 21.32 5.55
C GLY A 690 -15.93 20.86 7.00
N PRO A 691 -16.35 19.66 7.39
CA PRO A 691 -16.05 19.14 8.73
C PRO A 691 -14.53 19.15 8.96
N PRO A 692 -14.07 19.45 10.19
CA PRO A 692 -12.64 19.63 10.48
C PRO A 692 -11.85 18.39 10.06
N LEU A 693 -10.68 18.62 9.44
CA LEU A 693 -9.76 17.60 8.93
C LEU A 693 -9.36 16.54 10.00
N GLU A 694 -9.56 16.83 11.28
CA GLU A 694 -9.27 15.95 12.42
C GLU A 694 -10.15 14.69 12.48
N GLU A 695 -11.37 14.71 11.93
CA GLU A 695 -12.30 13.56 12.00
C GLU A 695 -12.07 12.51 10.90
N ARG A 696 -11.35 12.83 9.82
CA ARG A 696 -11.19 11.91 8.67
C ARG A 696 -10.29 10.71 8.93
N ASN A 697 -9.50 10.73 10.00
CA ASN A 697 -8.49 9.69 10.30
C ASN A 697 -8.78 8.93 11.60
N ILE A 698 -10.02 8.99 12.12
CA ILE A 698 -10.43 8.22 13.31
C ILE A 698 -10.78 6.79 12.88
N LEU A 699 -10.36 5.81 13.69
CA LEU A 699 -10.67 4.39 13.47
C LEU A 699 -12.17 4.12 13.68
N LEU A 700 -12.70 3.12 12.97
CA LEU A 700 -14.13 2.76 13.09
C LEU A 700 -14.49 2.39 14.54
N ASP A 701 -15.69 2.79 14.98
CA ASP A 701 -16.24 2.41 16.29
C ASP A 701 -16.17 0.90 16.54
N THR A 702 -16.33 0.09 15.50
CA THR A 702 -16.26 -1.38 15.56
C THR A 702 -14.91 -1.88 16.07
N TYR A 703 -13.81 -1.22 15.69
CA TYR A 703 -12.47 -1.52 16.22
C TYR A 703 -12.43 -1.42 17.74
N SER A 704 -12.92 -0.30 18.27
CA SER A 704 -12.93 -0.05 19.71
C SER A 704 -13.92 -0.96 20.46
N LYS A 705 -15.06 -1.31 19.83
CA LYS A 705 -16.01 -2.29 20.38
C LYS A 705 -15.38 -3.68 20.51
N HIS A 706 -14.61 -4.11 19.53
CA HIS A 706 -13.89 -5.38 19.58
C HIS A 706 -12.83 -5.40 20.69
N LEU A 707 -12.06 -4.33 20.84
CA LEU A 707 -11.10 -4.20 21.94
C LEU A 707 -11.80 -4.20 23.31
N ALA A 708 -12.90 -3.46 23.45
CA ALA A 708 -13.71 -3.46 24.67
C ALA A 708 -14.26 -4.86 24.98
N ALA A 709 -14.75 -5.58 23.97
CA ALA A 709 -15.20 -6.96 24.13
C ALA A 709 -14.05 -7.87 24.59
N ALA A 710 -12.84 -7.72 24.06
CA ALA A 710 -11.67 -8.48 24.49
C ALA A 710 -11.34 -8.23 25.97
N LEU A 711 -11.43 -6.99 26.45
CA LEU A 711 -11.27 -6.68 27.89
C LEU A 711 -12.30 -7.39 28.77
N CYS A 712 -13.52 -7.59 28.26
CA CYS A 712 -14.61 -8.25 29.00
C CYS A 712 -14.53 -9.77 28.97
N THR A 713 -14.12 -10.36 27.83
CA THR A 713 -14.20 -11.80 27.56
C THR A 713 -12.90 -12.55 27.80
N ASN A 714 -11.76 -11.85 27.81
CA ASN A 714 -10.46 -12.43 28.11
C ASN A 714 -10.13 -12.28 29.61
N PRO A 715 -10.20 -13.36 30.41
CA PRO A 715 -9.93 -13.28 31.85
C PRO A 715 -8.45 -13.12 32.20
N ASN A 716 -7.54 -13.28 31.23
CA ASN A 716 -6.10 -13.34 31.45
C ASN A 716 -5.38 -12.07 30.98
N LEU A 717 -6.05 -11.16 30.27
CA LEU A 717 -5.40 -9.99 29.68
C LEU A 717 -4.91 -9.03 30.78
N ILE A 718 -3.58 -8.92 30.92
CA ILE A 718 -2.92 -8.06 31.92
C ILE A 718 -2.38 -6.77 31.31
N GLU A 719 -2.03 -6.78 30.01
CA GLU A 719 -1.46 -5.62 29.32
C GLU A 719 -2.09 -5.39 27.95
N LEU A 720 -2.49 -4.15 27.70
CA LEU A 720 -2.99 -3.65 26.41
C LEU A 720 -2.19 -2.40 26.06
N ALA A 721 -1.41 -2.49 24.99
CA ALA A 721 -0.69 -1.36 24.43
C ALA A 721 -1.21 -1.04 23.03
N LEU A 722 -1.74 0.17 22.88
CA LEU A 722 -2.10 0.77 21.62
C LEU A 722 -1.13 1.92 21.36
N TYR A 723 -0.39 1.83 20.27
CA TYR A 723 0.52 2.89 19.82
C TYR A 723 0.04 3.43 18.49
N ARG A 724 -0.15 4.75 18.35
CA ARG A 724 -0.58 5.37 17.08
C ARG A 724 -1.91 4.84 16.53
N ASN A 725 -2.82 4.45 17.41
CA ASN A 725 -4.17 4.02 17.02
C ASN A 725 -5.14 5.19 17.26
N ALA A 726 -5.59 5.87 16.20
CA ALA A 726 -6.45 7.04 16.30
C ALA A 726 -7.89 6.68 16.75
N LEU A 727 -8.08 6.38 18.04
CA LEU A 727 -9.38 5.98 18.60
C LEU A 727 -10.40 7.12 18.62
N GLY A 728 -9.93 8.36 18.80
CA GLY A 728 -10.80 9.52 19.05
C GLY A 728 -11.64 9.39 20.33
N SER A 729 -12.47 10.40 20.61
CA SER A 729 -13.26 10.44 21.85
C SER A 729 -14.24 9.27 21.98
N ARG A 730 -14.87 8.88 20.87
CA ARG A 730 -15.86 7.81 20.83
C ARG A 730 -15.21 6.44 21.05
N GLY A 731 -14.07 6.18 20.40
CA GLY A 731 -13.34 4.93 20.57
C GLY A 731 -12.81 4.75 21.99
N VAL A 732 -12.25 5.82 22.59
CA VAL A 732 -11.80 5.80 24.00
C VAL A 732 -12.97 5.51 24.94
N LYS A 733 -14.13 6.14 24.73
CA LYS A 733 -15.33 5.86 25.52
C LYS A 733 -15.74 4.39 25.47
N LEU A 734 -15.74 3.79 24.28
CA LEU A 734 -16.06 2.37 24.11
C LEU A 734 -15.03 1.47 24.80
N LEU A 735 -13.75 1.80 24.72
CA LEU A 735 -12.69 1.10 25.44
C LEU A 735 -12.90 1.20 26.97
N CYS A 736 -13.24 2.38 27.49
CA CYS A 736 -13.55 2.60 28.90
C CYS A 736 -14.71 1.74 29.40
N GLN A 737 -15.75 1.54 28.59
CA GLN A 737 -16.85 0.61 28.94
C GLN A 737 -16.34 -0.83 29.16
N GLY A 738 -15.33 -1.26 28.40
CA GLY A 738 -14.66 -2.53 28.63
C GLY A 738 -13.80 -2.54 29.90
N LEU A 739 -13.13 -1.43 30.22
CA LEU A 739 -12.36 -1.27 31.45
C LEU A 739 -13.23 -1.27 32.71
N GLU A 740 -14.44 -0.72 32.63
CA GLU A 740 -15.41 -0.67 33.73
C GLU A 740 -16.03 -2.05 34.04
N HIS A 741 -15.88 -3.01 33.14
CA HIS A 741 -16.48 -4.33 33.28
C HIS A 741 -15.83 -5.13 34.43
N PRO A 742 -16.60 -5.83 35.29
CA PRO A 742 -16.07 -6.52 36.47
C PRO A 742 -15.09 -7.66 36.15
N ASN A 743 -15.18 -8.24 34.95
CA ASN A 743 -14.26 -9.28 34.49
C ASN A 743 -12.92 -8.75 33.98
N CYS A 744 -12.78 -7.44 33.75
CA CYS A 744 -11.55 -6.86 33.22
C CYS A 744 -10.40 -7.00 34.23
N LYS A 745 -9.36 -7.77 33.88
CA LYS A 745 -8.17 -8.00 34.70
C LYS A 745 -6.96 -7.16 34.30
N LEU A 746 -7.17 -6.19 33.41
CA LEU A 746 -6.12 -5.36 32.86
C LEU A 746 -5.39 -4.58 33.98
N GLN A 747 -4.06 -4.70 34.01
CA GLN A 747 -3.20 -4.01 34.98
C GLN A 747 -2.41 -2.88 34.34
N ASN A 748 -2.12 -2.97 33.04
CA ASN A 748 -1.33 -1.99 32.31
C ASN A 748 -2.05 -1.58 31.02
N LEU A 749 -2.41 -0.30 30.92
CA LEU A 749 -3.02 0.29 29.74
C LEU A 749 -2.08 1.35 29.14
N ARG A 750 -1.69 1.18 27.88
CA ARG A 750 -0.91 2.19 27.15
C ARG A 750 -1.70 2.67 25.93
N LEU A 751 -2.01 3.95 25.88
CA LEU A 751 -2.71 4.64 24.79
C LEU A 751 -1.82 5.74 24.23
N LYS A 752 -0.68 5.36 23.66
CA LYS A 752 0.35 6.32 23.27
C LYS A 752 0.12 6.82 21.84
N ARG A 753 0.00 8.14 21.66
CA ARG A 753 -0.35 8.79 20.39
C ARG A 753 -1.66 8.26 19.78
N CYS A 754 -2.68 8.02 20.61
CA CYS A 754 -3.96 7.46 20.19
C CYS A 754 -5.04 8.51 19.87
N ARG A 755 -4.64 9.79 19.77
CA ARG A 755 -5.55 10.93 19.61
C ARG A 755 -6.64 10.97 20.69
N VAL A 756 -6.24 10.71 21.93
CA VAL A 756 -7.10 10.85 23.10
C VAL A 756 -7.38 12.34 23.31
N SER A 757 -8.64 12.74 23.17
CA SER A 757 -9.05 14.14 23.37
C SER A 757 -9.15 14.49 24.85
N SER A 758 -9.13 15.79 25.15
CA SER A 758 -9.39 16.30 26.50
C SER A 758 -10.73 15.83 27.07
N LEU A 759 -11.79 15.76 26.25
CA LEU A 759 -13.12 15.29 26.67
C LEU A 759 -13.14 13.79 27.01
N ALA A 760 -12.36 12.98 26.31
CA ALA A 760 -12.24 11.55 26.57
C ALA A 760 -11.64 11.24 27.95
N CYS A 761 -10.95 12.21 28.57
CA CYS A 761 -10.44 12.07 29.93
C CYS A 761 -11.56 11.89 30.97
N ARG A 762 -12.79 12.35 30.69
CA ARG A 762 -13.95 12.08 31.55
C ARG A 762 -14.28 10.59 31.60
N ASP A 763 -14.30 9.92 30.45
CA ASP A 763 -14.56 8.49 30.37
C ASP A 763 -13.39 7.69 30.99
N LEU A 764 -12.13 8.14 30.81
CA LEU A 764 -10.97 7.54 31.49
C LEU A 764 -11.06 7.69 33.02
N ALA A 765 -11.48 8.86 33.52
CA ALA A 765 -11.69 9.09 34.94
C ALA A 765 -12.76 8.16 35.51
N ALA A 766 -13.87 7.97 34.80
CA ALA A 766 -14.92 7.01 35.18
C ALA A 766 -14.36 5.57 35.26
N ALA A 767 -13.60 5.14 34.25
CA ALA A 767 -12.95 3.84 34.24
C ALA A 767 -11.98 3.64 35.41
N LEU A 768 -11.19 4.67 35.77
CA LEU A 768 -10.29 4.64 36.94
C LEU A 768 -11.02 4.50 38.27
N MET A 769 -12.25 5.00 38.38
CA MET A 769 -13.08 4.87 39.59
C MET A 769 -13.73 3.50 39.72
N ALA A 770 -14.07 2.87 38.58
CA ALA A 770 -14.74 1.58 38.53
C ALA A 770 -13.76 0.39 38.58
N ASN A 771 -12.63 0.49 37.87
CA ASN A 771 -11.65 -0.58 37.72
C ASN A 771 -10.69 -0.64 38.92
N ARG A 772 -10.57 -1.83 39.54
CA ARG A 772 -9.69 -2.06 40.70
C ARG A 772 -8.37 -2.72 40.37
N ASN A 773 -8.18 -3.18 39.13
CA ASN A 773 -7.02 -3.94 38.69
C ASN A 773 -5.99 -3.06 37.98
N LEU A 774 -6.38 -1.91 37.44
CA LEU A 774 -5.48 -1.05 36.67
C LEU A 774 -4.45 -0.35 37.58
N LEU A 775 -3.17 -0.69 37.37
CA LEU A 775 -2.04 -0.19 38.16
C LEU A 775 -1.17 0.81 37.38
N ARG A 776 -1.11 0.67 36.05
CA ARG A 776 -0.27 1.50 35.19
C ARG A 776 -1.07 2.05 34.01
N MET A 777 -0.88 3.34 33.73
CA MET A 777 -1.48 4.01 32.59
C MET A 777 -0.45 4.89 31.87
N ASP A 778 -0.33 4.73 30.56
CA ASP A 778 0.47 5.60 29.70
C ASP A 778 -0.43 6.31 28.68
N LEU A 779 -0.52 7.63 28.78
CA LEU A 779 -1.25 8.49 27.84
C LEU A 779 -0.30 9.37 27.01
N SER A 780 0.98 9.00 26.90
CA SER A 780 2.00 9.83 26.26
C SER A 780 1.67 10.20 24.81
N GLY A 781 1.96 11.44 24.42
CA GLY A 781 1.79 11.95 23.07
C GLY A 781 0.33 12.15 22.66
N ASN A 782 -0.56 12.43 23.61
CA ASN A 782 -1.93 12.86 23.35
C ASN A 782 -2.14 14.30 23.83
N SER A 783 -2.90 15.09 23.09
CA SER A 783 -3.21 16.49 23.41
C SER A 783 -4.27 16.64 24.50
N LEU A 784 -3.91 16.34 25.75
CA LEU A 784 -4.85 16.39 26.88
C LEU A 784 -5.10 17.83 27.35
N GLY A 785 -4.04 18.64 27.44
CA GLY A 785 -4.11 20.01 27.96
C GLY A 785 -4.60 20.10 29.41
N LEU A 786 -4.85 21.34 29.86
CA LEU A 786 -5.42 21.61 31.18
C LEU A 786 -6.80 20.95 31.37
N THR A 787 -7.69 21.08 30.38
CA THR A 787 -9.05 20.54 30.46
C THR A 787 -9.06 19.02 30.64
N GLY A 788 -8.23 18.31 29.88
CA GLY A 788 -8.09 16.86 30.01
C GLY A 788 -7.52 16.46 31.35
N MET A 789 -6.46 17.15 31.82
CA MET A 789 -5.87 16.87 33.13
C MET A 789 -6.84 17.14 34.28
N ARG A 790 -7.65 18.20 34.23
CA ARG A 790 -8.68 18.47 35.25
C ARG A 790 -9.68 17.33 35.36
N LEU A 791 -10.20 16.86 34.22
CA LEU A 791 -11.13 15.73 34.17
C LEU A 791 -10.47 14.44 34.66
N LEU A 792 -9.25 14.15 34.22
CA LEU A 792 -8.51 12.97 34.64
C LEU A 792 -8.20 12.98 36.15
N ALA A 793 -7.91 14.16 36.70
CA ALA A 793 -7.66 14.35 38.13
C ALA A 793 -8.86 13.98 38.99
N GLU A 794 -10.11 14.14 38.52
CA GLU A 794 -11.30 13.68 39.24
C GLU A 794 -11.25 12.18 39.53
N GLY A 795 -10.84 11.37 38.54
CA GLY A 795 -10.67 9.92 38.71
C GLY A 795 -9.46 9.56 39.57
N LEU A 796 -8.33 10.24 39.37
CA LEU A 796 -7.09 9.97 40.11
C LEU A 796 -7.15 10.32 41.61
N ARG A 797 -7.96 11.34 41.98
CA ARG A 797 -8.21 11.71 43.39
C ARG A 797 -9.16 10.73 44.09
N HIS A 798 -9.86 9.90 43.34
CA HIS A 798 -10.89 9.04 43.91
C HIS A 798 -10.26 7.92 44.76
N PRO A 799 -10.77 7.62 45.97
CA PRO A 799 -10.14 6.66 46.90
C PRO A 799 -10.14 5.21 46.41
N LYS A 800 -10.98 4.87 45.41
CA LYS A 800 -10.97 3.54 44.78
C LYS A 800 -9.94 3.43 43.65
N CYS A 801 -9.35 4.53 43.20
CA CYS A 801 -8.34 4.51 42.16
C CYS A 801 -7.05 3.87 42.71
N GLY A 802 -6.68 2.70 42.19
CA GLY A 802 -5.50 1.94 42.59
C GLY A 802 -4.24 2.24 41.77
N LEU A 803 -4.27 3.28 40.93
CA LEU A 803 -3.21 3.56 39.96
C LEU A 803 -1.89 3.91 40.66
N GLN A 804 -0.81 3.21 40.30
CA GLN A 804 0.52 3.36 40.88
C GLN A 804 1.48 4.13 39.97
N MET A 805 1.29 4.03 38.65
CA MET A 805 2.13 4.70 37.66
C MET A 805 1.26 5.40 36.63
N ILE A 806 1.58 6.67 36.36
CA ILE A 806 1.01 7.40 35.22
C ILE A 806 2.09 8.10 34.40
N GLN A 807 2.05 7.89 33.08
CA GLN A 807 2.92 8.55 32.12
C GLN A 807 2.12 9.51 31.26
N LEU A 808 2.52 10.79 31.28
CA LEU A 808 1.88 11.89 30.57
C LEU A 808 2.91 12.64 29.72
N ARG A 809 3.80 11.91 29.02
CA ARG A 809 4.88 12.56 28.25
C ARG A 809 4.32 13.30 27.04
N LYS A 810 4.78 14.52 26.77
CA LYS A 810 4.35 15.32 25.61
C LYS A 810 2.83 15.36 25.47
N CYS A 811 2.12 15.68 26.56
CA CYS A 811 0.66 15.72 26.61
C CYS A 811 0.07 17.14 26.52
N GLN A 812 0.91 18.12 26.10
CA GLN A 812 0.58 19.55 26.07
C GLN A 812 0.10 20.06 27.44
N LEU A 813 0.72 19.57 28.51
CA LEU A 813 0.44 20.06 29.86
C LEU A 813 1.24 21.35 30.11
N GLU A 814 0.55 22.38 30.56
CA GLU A 814 1.13 23.69 30.92
C GLU A 814 1.00 23.95 32.42
N THR A 815 1.51 25.09 32.89
CA THR A 815 1.48 25.54 34.30
C THR A 815 0.15 25.26 35.03
N GLY A 816 -0.99 25.54 34.42
CA GLY A 816 -2.30 25.32 35.05
C GLY A 816 -2.59 23.85 35.39
N ALA A 817 -2.06 22.91 34.60
CA ALA A 817 -2.29 21.47 34.82
C ALA A 817 -1.54 20.97 36.06
N CYS A 818 -0.44 21.63 36.45
CA CYS A 818 0.31 21.29 37.66
C CYS A 818 -0.51 21.47 38.93
N GLN A 819 -1.46 22.42 38.97
CA GLN A 819 -2.38 22.56 40.11
C GLN A 819 -3.24 21.31 40.30
N GLU A 820 -3.77 20.78 39.20
CA GLU A 820 -4.59 19.57 39.23
C GLU A 820 -3.74 18.36 39.64
N ILE A 821 -2.52 18.22 39.10
CA ILE A 821 -1.59 17.16 39.48
C ILE A 821 -1.19 17.28 40.96
N ALA A 822 -0.90 18.47 41.46
CA ALA A 822 -0.58 18.69 42.87
C ALA A 822 -1.74 18.25 43.79
N SER A 823 -2.99 18.50 43.38
CA SER A 823 -4.18 18.01 44.10
C SER A 823 -4.30 16.48 44.09
N VAL A 824 -3.85 15.81 43.03
CA VAL A 824 -3.76 14.34 42.98
C VAL A 824 -2.68 13.85 43.94
N LEU A 825 -1.50 14.47 43.96
CA LEU A 825 -0.40 14.09 44.85
C LEU A 825 -0.74 14.27 46.33
N SER A 826 -1.60 15.25 46.67
CA SER A 826 -2.04 15.47 48.05
C SER A 826 -3.15 14.52 48.52
N THR A 827 -3.81 13.79 47.61
CA THR A 827 -4.96 12.93 47.93
C THR A 827 -4.70 11.44 47.68
N SER A 828 -4.00 11.12 46.59
CA SER A 828 -3.71 9.74 46.18
C SER A 828 -2.75 9.07 47.16
N ARG A 829 -3.10 7.84 47.55
CA ARG A 829 -2.27 6.99 48.43
C ARG A 829 -1.50 5.92 47.68
N HIS A 830 -1.75 5.79 46.37
CA HIS A 830 -1.26 4.69 45.56
C HIS A 830 -0.25 5.12 44.51
N LEU A 831 -0.26 6.40 44.08
CA LEU A 831 0.65 6.87 43.04
C LEU A 831 2.10 6.90 43.55
N VAL A 832 2.95 6.10 42.90
CA VAL A 832 4.38 5.93 43.20
C VAL A 832 5.26 6.51 42.11
N GLU A 833 4.81 6.49 40.85
CA GLU A 833 5.60 6.92 39.70
C GLU A 833 4.81 7.90 38.83
N LEU A 834 5.42 9.04 38.54
CA LEU A 834 4.84 10.11 37.73
C LEU A 834 5.87 10.61 36.72
N ASP A 835 5.45 10.64 35.46
CA ASP A 835 6.29 11.05 34.36
C ASP A 835 5.62 12.14 33.53
N LEU A 836 6.21 13.34 33.58
CA LEU A 836 5.72 14.54 32.93
C LEU A 836 6.67 15.04 31.83
N THR A 837 7.56 14.16 31.35
CA THR A 837 8.60 14.50 30.36
C THR A 837 8.02 15.20 29.11
N GLY A 838 8.62 16.32 28.68
CA GLY A 838 8.27 17.00 27.43
C GLY A 838 6.99 17.84 27.49
N ASN A 839 6.64 18.38 28.66
CA ASN A 839 5.53 19.30 28.87
C ASN A 839 6.05 20.66 29.34
N ALA A 840 5.50 21.77 28.84
CA ALA A 840 5.93 23.12 29.20
C ALA A 840 5.36 23.56 30.57
N LEU A 841 5.85 22.95 31.64
CA LEU A 841 5.37 23.20 33.00
C LEU A 841 5.90 24.52 33.56
N GLU A 842 7.10 24.93 33.13
CA GLU A 842 7.82 26.11 33.63
C GLU A 842 8.07 26.07 35.16
N ASP A 843 8.77 27.07 35.68
CA ASP A 843 9.09 27.15 37.12
C ASP A 843 7.83 27.30 37.98
N THR A 844 6.82 28.01 37.48
CA THR A 844 5.56 28.20 38.19
C THR A 844 4.79 26.88 38.32
N GLY A 845 4.75 26.06 37.26
CA GLY A 845 4.11 24.74 37.33
C GLY A 845 4.83 23.83 38.32
N LEU A 846 6.18 23.84 38.33
CA LEU A 846 6.93 23.05 39.30
C LEU A 846 6.69 23.49 40.74
N ARG A 847 6.60 24.80 41.00
CA ARG A 847 6.23 25.32 42.33
C ARG A 847 4.91 24.74 42.83
N LEU A 848 3.91 24.64 41.96
CA LEU A 848 2.61 24.03 42.29
C LEU A 848 2.76 22.52 42.57
N LEU A 849 3.52 21.79 41.74
CA LEU A 849 3.81 20.37 42.00
C LEU A 849 4.49 20.16 43.36
N CYS A 850 5.44 21.02 43.71
CA CYS A 850 6.13 21.02 45.01
C CYS A 850 5.16 21.14 46.19
N GLN A 851 4.07 21.90 46.08
CA GLN A 851 3.03 21.95 47.12
C GLN A 851 2.38 20.58 47.36
N GLY A 852 2.10 19.83 46.28
CA GLY A 852 1.58 18.46 46.36
C GLY A 852 2.60 17.47 46.93
N LEU A 853 3.86 17.57 46.52
CA LEU A 853 4.95 16.69 46.97
C LEU A 853 5.28 16.83 48.45
N ARG A 854 5.06 18.02 49.04
CA ARG A 854 5.23 18.27 50.48
C ARG A 854 4.10 17.69 51.32
N HIS A 855 2.99 17.27 50.70
CA HIS A 855 1.85 16.76 51.44
C HIS A 855 2.15 15.42 52.12
N PRO A 856 1.80 15.20 53.41
CA PRO A 856 2.16 13.98 54.15
C PRO A 856 1.62 12.67 53.57
N VAL A 857 0.55 12.75 52.78
CA VAL A 857 -0.08 11.58 52.13
C VAL A 857 0.70 11.15 50.88
N CYS A 858 1.48 12.05 50.26
CA CYS A 858 2.16 11.79 49.01
C CYS A 858 3.13 10.60 49.12
N ARG A 859 2.93 9.59 48.27
CA ARG A 859 3.74 8.36 48.22
C ARG A 859 4.68 8.29 47.02
N LEU A 860 4.78 9.37 46.24
CA LEU A 860 5.56 9.41 45.02
C LEU A 860 7.05 9.12 45.31
N ARG A 861 7.60 8.11 44.62
CA ARG A 861 9.01 7.71 44.70
C ARG A 861 9.80 8.16 43.48
N THR A 862 9.17 8.18 42.31
CA THR A 862 9.83 8.52 41.05
C THR A 862 9.12 9.67 40.38
N LEU A 863 9.87 10.72 40.06
CA LEU A 863 9.39 11.88 39.33
C LEU A 863 10.33 12.20 38.17
N TRP A 864 9.79 12.18 36.95
CA TRP A 864 10.55 12.55 35.74
C TRP A 864 9.99 13.83 35.12
N LEU A 865 10.88 14.82 34.99
CA LEU A 865 10.59 16.20 34.55
C LEU A 865 11.55 16.61 33.41
N LYS A 866 11.91 15.66 32.55
CA LYS A 866 12.84 15.89 31.44
C LYS A 866 12.20 16.78 30.37
N ILE A 867 12.90 17.80 29.86
CA ILE A 867 12.36 18.76 28.87
C ILE A 867 11.05 19.40 29.39
N CYS A 868 11.11 20.03 30.56
CA CYS A 868 9.95 20.68 31.19
C CYS A 868 10.00 22.21 31.22
N HIS A 869 10.98 22.80 30.51
CA HIS A 869 11.24 24.25 30.51
C HIS A 869 11.52 24.80 31.91
N LEU A 870 12.21 24.02 32.74
CA LEU A 870 12.63 24.43 34.09
C LEU A 870 13.92 25.23 34.02
N THR A 871 14.03 26.26 34.86
CA THR A 871 15.21 27.12 34.98
C THR A 871 15.76 27.12 36.42
N VAL A 872 16.68 28.04 36.72
CA VAL A 872 17.23 28.26 38.08
C VAL A 872 16.12 28.44 39.13
N GLY A 873 15.02 29.14 38.80
CA GLY A 873 13.93 29.43 39.74
C GLY A 873 13.23 28.17 40.27
N ALA A 874 13.12 27.14 39.43
CA ALA A 874 12.57 25.84 39.81
C ALA A 874 13.39 25.11 40.89
N CYS A 875 14.71 25.33 40.95
CA CYS A 875 15.59 24.62 41.86
C CYS A 875 15.40 25.02 43.33
N GLU A 876 14.99 26.26 43.62
CA GLU A 876 14.70 26.72 44.98
C GLU A 876 13.47 25.99 45.58
N ASP A 877 12.41 25.88 44.78
CA ASP A 877 11.18 25.18 45.16
C ASP A 877 11.43 23.66 45.34
N LEU A 878 12.30 23.07 44.51
CA LEU A 878 12.72 21.68 44.66
C LEU A 878 13.60 21.47 45.90
N ALA A 879 14.59 22.34 46.14
CA ALA A 879 15.49 22.22 47.28
C ALA A 879 14.72 22.23 48.61
N SER A 880 13.78 23.18 48.74
CA SER A 880 12.89 23.28 49.90
C SER A 880 11.88 22.13 50.00
N THR A 881 11.57 21.45 48.89
CA THR A 881 10.74 20.24 48.90
C THR A 881 11.54 19.00 49.32
N LEU A 882 12.77 18.84 48.81
CA LEU A 882 13.65 17.70 49.14
C LEU A 882 14.06 17.64 50.61
N SER A 883 14.09 18.79 51.29
CA SER A 883 14.35 18.84 52.74
C SER A 883 13.19 18.32 53.60
N VAL A 884 11.97 18.25 53.04
CA VAL A 884 10.74 17.85 53.73
C VAL A 884 10.23 16.48 53.28
N THR A 885 10.23 16.23 51.97
CA THR A 885 9.68 15.00 51.37
C THR A 885 10.49 13.77 51.78
N ARG A 886 9.80 12.73 52.22
CA ARG A 886 10.41 11.47 52.71
C ARG A 886 10.23 10.28 51.77
N SER A 887 9.43 10.43 50.72
CA SER A 887 9.04 9.37 49.79
C SER A 887 9.86 9.36 48.50
N LEU A 888 10.27 10.53 48.00
CA LEU A 888 10.95 10.66 46.71
C LEU A 888 12.35 10.03 46.75
N MET A 889 12.58 9.07 45.85
CA MET A 889 13.82 8.29 45.73
C MET A 889 14.53 8.56 44.40
N GLU A 890 13.80 8.90 43.34
CA GLU A 890 14.36 9.18 42.02
C GLU A 890 13.78 10.47 41.44
N LEU A 891 14.67 11.33 40.97
CA LEU A 891 14.35 12.60 40.33
C LEU A 891 15.18 12.76 39.06
N ASP A 892 14.50 12.92 37.92
CA ASP A 892 15.12 13.21 36.64
C ASP A 892 14.74 14.62 36.17
N LEU A 893 15.74 15.49 36.10
CA LEU A 893 15.63 16.88 35.64
C LEU A 893 16.41 17.13 34.34
N SER A 894 16.84 16.07 33.66
CA SER A 894 17.68 16.15 32.46
C SER A 894 17.01 17.00 31.36
N LEU A 895 17.79 17.59 30.45
CA LEU A 895 17.30 18.48 29.38
C LEU A 895 16.46 19.68 29.90
N ASN A 896 16.88 20.30 31.00
CA ASN A 896 16.34 21.58 31.48
C ASN A 896 17.46 22.61 31.62
N ASP A 897 17.14 23.91 31.61
CA ASP A 897 18.13 24.98 31.62
C ASP A 897 18.43 25.44 33.05
N LEU A 898 18.88 24.51 33.90
CA LEU A 898 19.07 24.76 35.33
C LEU A 898 20.33 25.60 35.60
N GLY A 899 21.41 25.33 34.86
CA GLY A 899 22.71 25.95 35.06
C GLY A 899 23.35 25.68 36.43
N ASP A 900 24.58 26.17 36.61
CA ASP A 900 25.32 26.03 37.87
C ASP A 900 24.59 26.63 39.07
N PRO A 901 24.01 27.86 39.00
CA PRO A 901 23.29 28.44 40.13
C PRO A 901 22.10 27.59 40.58
N GLY A 902 21.35 27.00 39.63
CA GLY A 902 20.22 26.15 39.95
C GLY A 902 20.64 24.87 40.67
N VAL A 903 21.69 24.20 40.18
CA VAL A 903 22.19 22.98 40.84
C VAL A 903 22.79 23.27 42.21
N LEU A 904 23.45 24.41 42.40
CA LEU A 904 23.93 24.83 43.72
C LEU A 904 22.77 25.00 44.73
N LEU A 905 21.65 25.61 44.31
CA LEU A 905 20.43 25.67 45.13
C LEU A 905 19.89 24.28 45.44
N LEU A 906 19.83 23.40 44.44
CA LEU A 906 19.38 22.01 44.62
C LEU A 906 20.25 21.26 45.64
N CYS A 907 21.57 21.52 45.64
CA CYS A 907 22.51 20.93 46.59
C CYS A 907 22.17 21.28 48.04
N GLU A 908 21.61 22.46 48.35
CA GLU A 908 21.17 22.80 49.71
C GLU A 908 20.08 21.85 50.22
N GLY A 909 19.11 21.50 49.36
CA GLY A 909 18.08 20.53 49.67
C GLY A 909 18.63 19.11 49.80
N LEU A 910 19.55 18.72 48.91
CA LEU A 910 20.18 17.39 48.91
C LEU A 910 21.07 17.14 50.13
N LYS A 911 21.72 18.17 50.68
CA LYS A 911 22.52 18.06 51.92
C LYS A 911 21.66 17.80 53.16
N HIS A 912 20.36 18.06 53.09
CA HIS A 912 19.48 17.91 54.25
C HIS A 912 19.34 16.42 54.65
N PRO A 913 19.50 16.05 55.94
CA PRO A 913 19.52 14.64 56.40
C PRO A 913 18.19 13.90 56.20
N ALA A 914 17.09 14.63 56.05
CA ALA A 914 15.79 14.04 55.76
C ALA A 914 15.62 13.63 54.27
N CYS A 915 16.44 14.17 53.36
CA CYS A 915 16.36 13.86 51.94
C CYS A 915 16.65 12.37 51.70
N LYS A 916 15.71 11.65 51.08
CA LYS A 916 15.82 10.20 50.79
C LYS A 916 16.16 9.88 49.34
N LEU A 917 16.53 10.89 48.55
CA LEU A 917 16.83 10.73 47.14
C LEU A 917 18.05 9.82 46.97
N GLN A 918 17.89 8.81 46.12
CA GLN A 918 18.92 7.81 45.79
C GLN A 918 19.46 8.03 44.38
N THR A 919 18.60 8.50 43.47
CA THR A 919 18.94 8.71 42.05
C THR A 919 18.62 10.14 41.65
N LEU A 920 19.63 10.83 41.13
CA LEU A 920 19.51 12.16 40.57
C LEU A 920 20.07 12.17 39.14
N ARG A 921 19.26 12.61 38.17
CA ARG A 921 19.72 12.81 36.79
C ARG A 921 19.63 14.27 36.39
N LEU A 922 20.76 14.79 35.93
CA LEU A 922 20.99 16.18 35.52
C LEU A 922 21.67 16.23 34.15
N GLY A 923 21.39 15.26 33.27
CA GLY A 923 22.02 15.20 31.97
C GLY A 923 21.56 16.33 31.05
N ILE A 924 22.47 16.99 30.32
CA ILE A 924 22.14 18.15 29.47
C ILE A 924 21.39 19.24 30.25
N CYS A 925 21.98 19.71 31.35
CA CYS A 925 21.41 20.76 32.21
C CYS A 925 22.17 22.10 32.16
N ARG A 926 23.06 22.24 31.17
CA ARG A 926 24.00 23.37 31.00
C ARG A 926 24.90 23.58 32.22
N LEU A 927 25.39 22.48 32.79
CA LEU A 927 26.28 22.53 33.93
C LEU A 927 27.74 22.70 33.51
N GLY A 928 28.48 23.48 34.27
CA GLY A 928 29.92 23.63 34.22
C GLY A 928 30.59 23.12 35.50
N SER A 929 31.86 23.49 35.66
CA SER A 929 32.65 23.03 36.81
C SER A 929 32.17 23.57 38.17
N ALA A 930 31.46 24.71 38.23
CA ALA A 930 31.02 25.27 39.51
C ALA A 930 29.91 24.43 40.17
N ALA A 931 29.03 23.81 39.38
CA ALA A 931 28.04 22.85 39.90
C ALA A 931 28.70 21.66 40.63
N CYS A 932 29.90 21.26 40.21
CA CYS A 932 30.64 20.14 40.79
C CYS A 932 31.07 20.40 42.24
N GLU A 933 31.26 21.66 42.64
CA GLU A 933 31.59 22.02 44.02
C GLU A 933 30.43 21.67 44.98
N GLY A 934 29.21 22.10 44.64
CA GLY A 934 28.02 21.77 45.42
C GLY A 934 27.74 20.27 45.45
N LEU A 935 27.86 19.59 44.30
CA LEU A 935 27.67 18.15 44.21
C LEU A 935 28.73 17.38 45.02
N SER A 936 29.97 17.84 45.03
CA SER A 936 31.03 17.29 45.88
C SER A 936 30.67 17.38 47.37
N ALA A 937 30.14 18.52 47.82
CA ALA A 937 29.67 18.70 49.19
C ALA A 937 28.46 17.79 49.52
N VAL A 938 27.56 17.55 48.56
CA VAL A 938 26.46 16.59 48.70
C VAL A 938 27.00 15.18 48.91
N LEU A 939 27.98 14.74 48.11
CA LEU A 939 28.59 13.41 48.23
C LEU A 939 29.27 13.17 49.58
N GLN A 940 29.73 14.22 50.26
CA GLN A 940 30.35 14.14 51.58
C GLN A 940 29.35 14.04 52.73
N THR A 941 28.13 14.52 52.53
CA THR A 941 27.14 14.71 53.60
C THR A 941 25.88 13.87 53.46
N ASN A 942 25.41 13.64 52.23
CA ASN A 942 24.21 12.87 51.95
C ASN A 942 24.48 11.35 52.04
N PRO A 943 23.78 10.62 52.93
CA PRO A 943 24.04 9.19 53.13
C PRO A 943 23.23 8.27 52.20
N HIS A 944 22.40 8.83 51.31
CA HIS A 944 21.39 8.12 50.53
C HIS A 944 21.63 8.13 49.02
N LEU A 945 22.30 9.15 48.47
CA LEU A 945 22.55 9.26 47.04
C LEU A 945 23.50 8.14 46.56
N ARG A 946 23.02 7.35 45.60
CA ARG A 946 23.74 6.19 45.02
C ARG A 946 24.04 6.39 43.55
N ASP A 947 23.14 7.05 42.83
CA ASP A 947 23.17 7.13 41.38
C ASP A 947 23.12 8.61 40.97
N LEU A 948 24.13 9.06 40.23
CA LEU A 948 24.24 10.44 39.77
C LEU A 948 24.60 10.47 38.29
N ASP A 949 23.71 11.04 37.48
CA ASP A 949 23.94 11.25 36.04
C ASP A 949 24.17 12.73 35.75
N LEU A 950 25.37 13.06 35.26
CA LEU A 950 25.79 14.40 34.85
C LEU A 950 26.14 14.47 33.36
N SER A 951 25.75 13.46 32.59
CA SER A 951 26.16 13.31 31.19
C SER A 951 25.78 14.51 30.34
N PHE A 952 26.59 14.79 29.31
CA PHE A 952 26.39 15.85 28.33
C PHE A 952 26.31 17.25 28.96
N ASN A 953 27.16 17.49 29.95
CA ASN A 953 27.41 18.81 30.54
C ASN A 953 28.90 19.14 30.42
N ASP A 954 29.26 20.39 30.17
CA ASP A 954 30.66 20.80 29.96
C ASP A 954 31.38 21.02 31.30
N LEU A 955 31.51 19.95 32.09
CA LEU A 955 32.12 20.00 33.42
C LEU A 955 33.63 20.23 33.36
N GLY A 956 34.27 19.66 32.34
CA GLY A 956 35.72 19.67 32.13
C GLY A 956 36.51 18.92 33.20
N ASP A 957 37.83 18.84 33.00
CA ASP A 957 38.75 18.16 33.92
C ASP A 957 38.70 18.74 35.35
N TRP A 958 38.50 20.07 35.47
CA TRP A 958 38.39 20.75 36.76
C TRP A 958 37.13 20.35 37.52
N GLY A 959 35.98 20.25 36.85
CA GLY A 959 34.75 19.76 37.46
C GLY A 959 34.91 18.33 37.98
N LEU A 960 35.57 17.46 37.22
CA LEU A 960 35.86 16.10 37.66
C LEU A 960 36.80 16.05 38.86
N TRP A 961 37.80 16.93 38.91
CA TRP A 961 38.70 17.04 40.06
C TRP A 961 37.93 17.39 41.34
N LEU A 962 37.01 18.36 41.27
CA LEU A 962 36.12 18.75 42.37
C LEU A 962 35.20 17.60 42.81
N LEU A 963 34.54 16.91 41.86
CA LEU A 963 33.74 15.72 42.16
C LEU A 963 34.59 14.61 42.81
N GLY A 964 35.83 14.49 42.37
CA GLY A 964 36.82 13.57 42.93
C GLY A 964 36.98 13.75 44.43
N GLU A 965 37.07 14.98 44.94
CA GLU A 965 37.18 15.25 46.38
C GLU A 965 36.02 14.62 47.18
N GLY A 966 34.78 14.78 46.68
CA GLY A 966 33.60 14.19 47.32
C GLY A 966 33.55 12.68 47.20
N LEU A 967 33.93 12.12 46.04
CA LEU A 967 33.98 10.66 45.81
C LEU A 967 35.05 9.95 46.64
N ARG A 968 36.12 10.66 47.00
CA ARG A 968 37.19 10.15 47.88
C ARG A 968 36.80 10.18 49.36
N HIS A 969 35.73 10.89 49.72
CA HIS A 969 35.33 11.03 51.11
C HIS A 969 34.76 9.72 51.70
N PRO A 970 35.10 9.34 52.94
CA PRO A 970 34.71 8.04 53.52
C PRO A 970 33.20 7.81 53.67
N THR A 971 32.42 8.88 53.79
CA THR A 971 30.95 8.82 53.93
C THR A 971 30.24 8.67 52.59
N CYS A 972 30.92 8.88 51.47
CA CYS A 972 30.33 8.82 50.14
C CYS A 972 29.75 7.41 49.89
N ARG A 973 28.50 7.38 49.42
CA ARG A 973 27.76 6.14 49.12
C ARG A 973 27.47 5.97 47.63
N LEU A 974 27.98 6.86 46.78
CA LEU A 974 27.71 6.81 45.34
C LEU A 974 28.26 5.52 44.74
N GLN A 975 27.39 4.81 44.02
CA GLN A 975 27.65 3.52 43.36
C GLN A 975 27.76 3.68 41.85
N LYS A 976 26.96 4.56 41.26
CA LYS A 976 26.91 4.79 39.81
C LYS A 976 27.10 6.27 39.49
N LEU A 977 28.01 6.53 38.56
CA LEU A 977 28.30 7.87 38.07
C LEU A 977 28.34 7.86 36.54
N TRP A 978 27.46 8.65 35.92
CA TRP A 978 27.50 8.91 34.48
C TRP A 978 28.11 10.27 34.20
N LEU A 979 29.13 10.26 33.34
CA LEU A 979 29.91 11.40 32.88
C LEU A 979 30.14 11.31 31.37
N ASP A 980 29.15 10.78 30.64
CA ASP A 980 29.24 10.65 29.18
C ASP A 980 29.27 12.06 28.56
N SER A 981 30.15 12.34 27.60
CA SER A 981 30.29 13.67 26.95
C SER A 981 30.43 14.84 27.93
N CYS A 982 31.34 14.74 28.90
CA CYS A 982 31.54 15.76 29.94
C CYS A 982 32.73 16.71 29.73
N GLY A 983 33.30 16.72 28.51
CA GLY A 983 34.49 17.53 28.21
C GLY A 983 35.77 17.01 28.89
N LEU A 984 35.81 15.73 29.26
CA LEU A 984 36.95 15.15 29.98
C LEU A 984 38.09 14.79 29.02
N THR A 985 39.33 15.05 29.43
CA THR A 985 40.54 14.77 28.66
C THR A 985 41.42 13.71 29.32
N ALA A 986 42.54 13.35 28.68
CA ALA A 986 43.56 12.47 29.27
C ALA A 986 44.05 12.95 30.66
N LYS A 987 43.98 14.25 30.98
CA LYS A 987 44.42 14.79 32.28
C LYS A 987 43.51 14.33 33.42
N ALA A 988 42.19 14.31 33.18
CA ALA A 988 41.18 13.82 34.12
C ALA A 988 41.42 12.36 34.56
N CYS A 989 42.07 11.54 33.73
CA CYS A 989 42.35 10.15 34.08
C CYS A 989 43.28 9.98 35.28
N LYS A 990 44.11 10.99 35.61
CA LYS A 990 44.92 10.98 36.84
C LYS A 990 44.04 11.06 38.08
N ASP A 991 43.08 11.98 38.05
CA ASP A 991 42.14 12.18 39.15
C ASP A 991 41.17 11.02 39.28
N LEU A 992 40.64 10.51 38.16
CA LEU A 992 39.84 9.28 38.14
C LEU A 992 40.61 8.09 38.71
N SER A 993 41.87 7.90 38.30
CA SER A 993 42.71 6.82 38.83
C SER A 993 42.92 6.96 40.34
N SER A 994 43.12 8.19 40.84
CA SER A 994 43.22 8.46 42.28
C SER A 994 41.90 8.13 43.00
N THR A 995 40.79 8.66 42.50
CA THR A 995 39.44 8.45 43.04
C THR A 995 39.05 6.97 43.08
N LEU A 996 39.28 6.23 42.00
CA LEU A 996 39.03 4.78 41.93
C LEU A 996 39.97 3.96 42.85
N GLY A 997 41.04 4.58 43.34
CA GLY A 997 41.96 3.99 44.28
C GLY A 997 41.49 4.06 45.73
N THR A 998 40.76 5.12 46.09
CA THR A 998 40.33 5.40 47.46
C THR A 998 38.82 5.21 47.67
N SER A 999 38.00 5.43 46.65
CA SER A 999 36.55 5.26 46.73
C SER A 999 36.19 3.82 47.10
N GLN A 1000 35.36 3.68 48.13
CA GLN A 1000 34.94 2.38 48.63
C GLN A 1000 33.56 1.95 48.09
N SER A 1001 32.82 2.87 47.46
CA SER A 1001 31.44 2.67 47.04
C SER A 1001 31.22 2.62 45.53
N LEU A 1002 32.04 3.32 44.73
CA LEU A 1002 31.82 3.46 43.30
C LEU A 1002 32.06 2.14 42.56
N THR A 1003 31.02 1.62 41.92
CA THR A 1003 31.04 0.32 41.21
C THR A 1003 30.81 0.47 39.71
N GLU A 1004 30.14 1.53 39.26
CA GLU A 1004 29.83 1.73 37.84
C GLU A 1004 30.19 3.15 37.42
N LEU A 1005 30.93 3.26 36.31
CA LEU A 1005 31.41 4.54 35.78
C LEU A 1005 31.22 4.56 34.26
N TYR A 1006 30.51 5.58 33.77
CA TYR A 1006 30.22 5.77 32.36
C TYR A 1006 30.93 7.03 31.88
N LEU A 1007 31.79 6.91 30.86
CA LEU A 1007 32.67 7.97 30.35
C LEU A 1007 32.59 8.09 28.82
N THR A 1008 31.55 7.54 28.20
CA THR A 1008 31.33 7.50 26.75
C THR A 1008 31.49 8.89 26.12
N HIS A 1009 32.05 8.98 24.90
CA HIS A 1009 32.21 10.23 24.15
C HIS A 1009 33.03 11.32 24.88
N ASN A 1010 34.11 10.94 25.59
CA ASN A 1010 35.09 11.89 26.13
C ASN A 1010 36.46 11.78 25.42
N ALA A 1011 37.30 12.80 25.52
CA ALA A 1011 38.61 12.88 24.88
C ALA A 1011 39.74 12.32 25.76
N LEU A 1012 39.55 11.14 26.37
CA LEU A 1012 40.51 10.55 27.31
C LEU A 1012 41.81 10.10 26.63
N GLY A 1013 41.71 9.69 25.35
CA GLY A 1013 42.82 9.16 24.55
C GLY A 1013 43.45 7.88 25.10
N ASP A 1014 44.37 7.29 24.34
CA ASP A 1014 45.06 6.05 24.73
C ASP A 1014 45.80 6.19 26.06
N THR A 1015 46.49 7.32 26.28
CA THR A 1015 47.30 7.54 27.48
C THR A 1015 46.44 7.58 28.75
N GLY A 1016 45.29 8.26 28.69
CA GLY A 1016 44.33 8.31 29.79
C GLY A 1016 43.71 6.94 30.08
N VAL A 1017 43.24 6.23 29.05
CA VAL A 1017 42.66 4.90 29.20
C VAL A 1017 43.67 3.88 29.73
N GLN A 1018 44.93 3.95 29.31
CA GLN A 1018 45.99 3.11 29.84
C GLN A 1018 46.25 3.35 31.34
N LEU A 1019 46.14 4.61 31.80
CA LEU A 1019 46.24 4.94 33.22
C LEU A 1019 45.09 4.33 34.03
N LEU A 1020 43.86 4.41 33.51
CA LEU A 1020 42.70 3.74 34.09
C LEU A 1020 42.91 2.22 34.14
N CYS A 1021 43.39 1.59 33.06
CA CYS A 1021 43.69 0.15 33.03
C CYS A 1021 44.66 -0.27 34.14
N LYS A 1022 45.71 0.53 34.39
CA LYS A 1022 46.68 0.27 35.46
C LYS A 1022 46.01 0.28 36.83
N ARG A 1023 45.12 1.24 37.10
CA ARG A 1023 44.38 1.31 38.36
C ARG A 1023 43.37 0.19 38.50
N LEU A 1024 42.63 -0.11 37.44
CA LEU A 1024 41.64 -1.19 37.42
C LEU A 1024 42.27 -2.56 37.62
N SER A 1025 43.54 -2.74 37.21
CA SER A 1025 44.30 -3.96 37.49
C SER A 1025 44.56 -4.19 38.98
N HIS A 1026 44.54 -3.13 39.80
CA HIS A 1026 44.81 -3.22 41.24
C HIS A 1026 43.68 -3.98 41.97
N PRO A 1027 43.99 -4.91 42.89
CA PRO A 1027 42.96 -5.71 43.59
C PRO A 1027 42.03 -4.87 44.47
N GLY A 1028 42.52 -3.73 44.99
CA GLY A 1028 41.72 -2.80 45.79
C GLY A 1028 40.70 -1.96 45.02
N CYS A 1029 40.69 -1.96 43.68
CA CYS A 1029 39.69 -1.22 42.91
C CYS A 1029 38.35 -1.97 42.90
N LYS A 1030 37.27 -1.27 43.28
CA LYS A 1030 35.91 -1.84 43.44
C LYS A 1030 35.04 -1.72 42.18
N LEU A 1031 35.50 -1.01 41.15
CA LEU A 1031 34.76 -0.81 39.92
C LEU A 1031 34.47 -2.16 39.23
N ARG A 1032 33.23 -2.31 38.79
CA ARG A 1032 32.69 -3.49 38.11
C ARG A 1032 32.20 -3.20 36.71
N VAL A 1033 31.85 -1.95 36.42
CA VAL A 1033 31.36 -1.54 35.12
C VAL A 1033 32.08 -0.28 34.67
N LEU A 1034 32.61 -0.30 33.46
CA LEU A 1034 33.22 0.85 32.81
C LEU A 1034 32.76 0.95 31.35
N TRP A 1035 32.20 2.09 30.95
CA TRP A 1035 31.82 2.34 29.56
C TRP A 1035 32.67 3.47 28.96
N LEU A 1036 33.30 3.20 27.82
CA LEU A 1036 34.27 4.05 27.12
C LEU A 1036 33.95 4.22 25.62
N PHE A 1037 32.71 3.98 25.19
CA PHE A 1037 32.37 4.04 23.77
C PHE A 1037 32.63 5.44 23.17
N GLY A 1038 32.78 5.50 21.84
CA GLY A 1038 32.85 6.78 21.11
C GLY A 1038 34.12 7.58 21.40
N MET A 1039 35.21 6.90 21.72
CA MET A 1039 36.56 7.45 21.84
C MET A 1039 37.45 6.89 20.74
N ASP A 1040 38.34 7.72 20.18
CA ASP A 1040 39.36 7.27 19.23
C ASP A 1040 40.51 6.58 19.98
N LEU A 1041 40.37 5.26 20.20
CA LEU A 1041 41.38 4.43 20.85
C LEU A 1041 42.12 3.55 19.84
N THR A 1042 43.42 3.38 20.02
CA THR A 1042 44.22 2.49 19.17
C THR A 1042 43.89 1.02 19.44
N GLU A 1043 44.15 0.17 18.44
CA GLU A 1043 44.02 -1.28 18.57
C GLU A 1043 44.84 -1.84 19.76
N MET A 1044 46.00 -1.24 20.03
CA MET A 1044 46.84 -1.61 21.17
C MET A 1044 46.13 -1.37 22.52
N THR A 1045 45.39 -0.27 22.66
CA THR A 1045 44.61 0.02 23.87
C THR A 1045 43.40 -0.91 23.99
N HIS A 1046 42.71 -1.23 22.88
CA HIS A 1046 41.65 -2.25 22.89
C HIS A 1046 42.16 -3.63 23.32
N ARG A 1047 43.32 -4.07 22.82
CA ARG A 1047 43.95 -5.33 23.26
C ARG A 1047 44.27 -5.33 24.76
N ARG A 1048 44.70 -4.19 25.31
CA ARG A 1048 44.93 -4.04 26.76
C ARG A 1048 43.63 -4.14 27.57
N LEU A 1049 42.56 -3.50 27.12
CA LEU A 1049 41.25 -3.60 27.75
C LEU A 1049 40.71 -5.04 27.71
N ALA A 1050 40.88 -5.74 26.58
CA ALA A 1050 40.55 -7.15 26.45
C ALA A 1050 41.37 -8.04 27.41
N ALA A 1051 42.68 -7.81 27.51
CA ALA A 1051 43.54 -8.50 28.47
C ALA A 1051 43.14 -8.23 29.94
N LEU A 1052 42.70 -7.00 30.24
CA LEU A 1052 42.18 -6.64 31.56
C LEU A 1052 40.86 -7.37 31.87
N ARG A 1053 39.92 -7.45 30.92
CA ARG A 1053 38.68 -8.25 31.05
C ARG A 1053 38.99 -9.72 31.31
N ALA A 1054 39.96 -10.29 30.60
CA ALA A 1054 40.38 -11.68 30.81
C ALA A 1054 40.98 -11.91 32.21
N ARG A 1055 41.75 -10.94 32.75
CA ARG A 1055 42.32 -11.01 34.11
C ARG A 1055 41.31 -10.73 35.21
N LYS A 1056 40.26 -9.96 34.92
CA LYS A 1056 39.19 -9.58 35.86
C LYS A 1056 37.82 -9.85 35.23
N PRO A 1057 37.34 -11.11 35.22
CA PRO A 1057 36.09 -11.47 34.56
C PRO A 1057 34.84 -10.83 35.18
N HIS A 1058 34.95 -10.29 36.40
CA HIS A 1058 33.87 -9.56 37.08
C HIS A 1058 33.83 -8.05 36.76
N LEU A 1059 34.80 -7.55 35.97
CA LEU A 1059 34.82 -6.18 35.47
C LEU A 1059 34.31 -6.17 34.03
N ASP A 1060 33.10 -5.66 33.85
CA ASP A 1060 32.51 -5.43 32.54
C ASP A 1060 33.00 -4.10 31.95
N ILE A 1061 33.46 -4.13 30.71
CA ILE A 1061 34.06 -2.98 30.02
C ILE A 1061 33.47 -2.88 28.62
N GLY A 1062 32.63 -1.89 28.32
CA GLY A 1062 32.34 -1.56 26.93
C GLY A 1062 33.28 -0.50 26.42
N CYS A 1063 33.90 -0.73 25.28
CA CYS A 1063 34.83 0.18 24.62
C CYS A 1063 34.75 0.03 23.12
#